data_AF-A0A956K3F2-F1
#
_entry.id   AF-A0A956K3F2-F1
#
_cell.length_a   1.000
_cell.length_b   1.000
_cell.length_c   1.000
_cell.angle_alpha   90.00
_cell.angle_beta   90.00
_cell.angle_gamma   90.00
#
_symmetry.space_group_name_H-M   'P 1'
#
loop_
_entity.id
_entity.type
_entity.pdbx_description
1 polymer ?
#
loop_
_entity_poly.entity_id
_entity_poly.type
_entity_poly.pdbx_seq_one_letter_code
_entity_poly.pdbx_strand_id
1 'polypeptide(L)'
;MTTTKKAPGAGPGRGGGAIDRWQAEADLLAEGRERLEQLCTTTRYRHLYPSGPNMALLFRAYQDLDRWRTVHRRDREDPSNRPRERRRFLRRLTALVREDALARDHRLLWHYPLPRPMPLRVSPPSLVLEALLAVDDDARSNVAAAVHGMPAKVNQDGETSGVDTAIGASRSVRAEGRTHRGLLQFREALINSALSHPDQIGRLHPQYLQFMASPQPTRRQHPIASMLLVKLPLQLLMILVLIFNIAYLGAYYFFNDERLGEFLTAKIGGLLDGELEIGRAHWTPMLIVDLLTGQPTALEAWDVSVYEPYKIDGQPKGRRTAYAEHVELDLVLHEIIPWNRLGVPKLVEIPWYLHFTEVRNRGELWVEVRAYQNQHRDGEWMLSLIDAFDTVDDLEGPAHLKKLSYRIDHGDLDGLALTLDLEERSGWATHIDFQDIEVTLDFEAWAPQDGRPETLPLAYSVDSHAGTGSFTIAPLHDGPMPIDEITRIELASGKRYHPLGDVWISGEAALAGSPSVFDGRLLDAFGSIGFDFRLATTDAGPLAETLFPAEPDDQGRMRSLFSGTGSPVSLEVMGPVDEVVLDIVGQGLTVDLFPEPAWALDDVDVAVSLVQDPLPDVWADLDHPANEVAEARAAGLVSLSADGEDERRDERWIFYLDTFRGSALDGSVRLHRRGRQDHVVLAEEGEPMLVSVYLDMIGVNLGQLTPDDPELSAMLTGETRGGLEIHQVIIDDEGLDRVEAELQRVAISRDHGPEDDNLPRNITASGEVIWDADDGLDLRGVRFGVDGGQLRISGGIDANFEQLDPTSASVRVDNGEAFLRAFGLPRWFDRLAIDFSLAGPIDNPRGAGSLSVAGAGTGALAVDDIQAASLRFERGTLSVRSPSVGMLGGHGPLAAEIGLLANGKPLED
;
A
#
# COMPACT_ATOMS: atom_id res chain seq x y z
N MET A 1 -61.83 -1.64 0.48
CA MET A 1 -62.17 -2.52 -0.65
C MET A 1 -63.66 -2.44 -0.93
N THR A 2 -63.99 -2.34 -2.22
CA THR A 2 -65.25 -2.71 -2.89
C THR A 2 -66.58 -2.01 -2.51
N THR A 3 -66.90 -1.04 -3.36
CA THR A 3 -68.24 -0.57 -3.77
C THR A 3 -69.03 -1.61 -4.56
N THR A 4 -70.36 -1.67 -4.40
CA THR A 4 -71.47 -1.98 -5.38
C THR A 4 -72.72 -2.42 -4.60
N LYS A 5 -74.00 -2.21 -4.95
CA LYS A 5 -74.73 -1.51 -6.01
C LYS A 5 -76.22 -1.38 -5.54
N LYS A 6 -76.87 -0.27 -5.91
CA LYS A 6 -78.34 0.03 -5.98
C LYS A 6 -79.19 -1.16 -6.50
N ALA A 7 -80.50 -1.30 -6.21
CA ALA A 7 -81.66 -0.43 -6.55
C ALA A 7 -82.99 -1.10 -6.04
N PRO A 8 -84.22 -0.69 -6.44
CA PRO A 8 -84.91 0.61 -6.40
C PRO A 8 -86.32 0.51 -5.73
N GLY A 9 -86.97 1.63 -5.40
CA GLY A 9 -88.42 1.58 -5.13
C GLY A 9 -89.04 2.86 -4.60
N ALA A 10 -89.83 3.51 -5.46
CA ALA A 10 -90.82 4.57 -5.20
C ALA A 10 -90.32 5.98 -4.81
N GLY A 11 -90.38 6.92 -5.77
CA GLY A 11 -90.76 8.31 -5.43
C GLY A 11 -92.24 8.36 -4.99
N PRO A 12 -92.79 9.47 -4.46
CA PRO A 12 -92.50 10.85 -4.83
C PRO A 12 -92.49 11.85 -3.64
N GLY A 13 -92.14 13.13 -3.89
CA GLY A 13 -92.54 14.21 -2.98
C GLY A 13 -91.62 15.43 -2.98
N ARG A 14 -92.05 16.49 -3.68
CA ARG A 14 -91.53 17.88 -3.55
C ARG A 14 -91.88 18.49 -2.17
N GLY A 15 -91.51 17.80 -1.09
CA GLY A 15 -91.68 18.24 0.30
C GLY A 15 -90.44 18.06 1.19
N GLY A 16 -89.34 17.50 0.67
CA GLY A 16 -88.14 17.15 1.45
C GLY A 16 -87.14 18.28 1.72
N GLY A 17 -87.20 19.40 1.00
CA GLY A 17 -86.16 20.45 1.05
C GLY A 17 -86.02 21.14 2.42
N ALA A 18 -87.09 21.26 3.20
CA ALA A 18 -87.03 21.87 4.53
C ALA A 18 -86.51 20.91 5.62
N ILE A 19 -86.86 19.62 5.51
CA ILE A 19 -86.44 18.58 6.48
C ILE A 19 -84.96 18.24 6.28
N ASP A 20 -84.51 18.07 5.03
CA ASP A 20 -83.09 17.82 4.70
C ASP A 20 -82.18 18.99 5.09
N ARG A 21 -82.71 20.23 5.04
CA ARG A 21 -81.98 21.46 5.40
C ARG A 21 -81.80 21.58 6.92
N TRP A 22 -82.86 21.38 7.69
CA TRP A 22 -82.77 21.45 9.15
C TRP A 22 -81.84 20.37 9.69
N GLN A 23 -81.91 19.15 9.15
CA GLN A 23 -81.09 18.03 9.59
C GLN A 23 -79.60 18.24 9.30
N ALA A 24 -79.23 18.78 8.12
CA ALA A 24 -77.83 19.05 7.79
C ALA A 24 -77.17 20.12 8.69
N GLU A 25 -77.93 21.15 9.07
CA GLU A 25 -77.45 22.18 9.99
C GLU A 25 -77.36 21.67 11.44
N ALA A 26 -78.30 20.81 11.86
CA ALA A 26 -78.26 20.12 13.14
C ALA A 26 -77.04 19.18 13.25
N ASP A 27 -76.74 18.40 12.21
CA ASP A 27 -75.57 17.52 12.16
C ASP A 27 -74.25 18.29 12.25
N LEU A 28 -74.14 19.43 11.55
CA LEU A 28 -72.95 20.28 11.61
C LEU A 28 -72.73 20.87 13.02
N LEU A 29 -73.81 21.30 13.69
CA LEU A 29 -73.75 21.80 15.06
C LEU A 29 -73.44 20.69 16.07
N ALA A 30 -73.98 19.48 15.88
CA ALA A 30 -73.70 18.32 16.72
C ALA A 30 -72.22 17.92 16.63
N GLU A 31 -71.66 17.84 15.42
CA GLU A 31 -70.25 17.55 15.22
C GLU A 31 -69.34 18.66 15.79
N GLY A 32 -69.73 19.93 15.60
CA GLY A 32 -69.01 21.05 16.19
C GLY A 32 -69.00 20.98 17.71
N ARG A 33 -70.10 20.56 18.33
CA ARG A 33 -70.19 20.36 19.78
C ARG A 33 -69.23 19.27 20.26
N GLU A 34 -69.23 18.10 19.61
CA GLU A 34 -68.31 17.02 19.95
C GLU A 34 -66.84 17.48 19.83
N ARG A 35 -66.52 18.22 18.77
CA ARG A 35 -65.17 18.77 18.59
C ARG A 35 -64.81 19.80 19.66
N LEU A 36 -65.76 20.66 20.05
CA LEU A 36 -65.57 21.63 21.12
C LEU A 36 -65.31 20.93 22.46
N GLU A 37 -66.06 19.88 22.77
CA GLU A 37 -65.87 19.06 23.97
C GLU A 37 -64.47 18.41 23.99
N GLN A 38 -64.03 17.81 22.88
CA GLN A 38 -62.68 17.26 22.75
C GLN A 38 -61.59 18.31 22.98
N LEU A 39 -61.72 19.50 22.37
CA LEU A 39 -60.73 20.57 22.51
C LEU A 39 -60.67 21.11 23.95
N CYS A 40 -61.82 21.31 24.60
CA CYS A 40 -61.90 21.80 25.97
C CYS A 40 -61.47 20.76 27.02
N THR A 41 -61.54 19.46 26.72
CA THR A 41 -61.15 18.38 27.64
C THR A 41 -59.68 17.97 27.56
N THR A 42 -58.92 18.47 26.58
CA THR A 42 -57.47 18.25 26.51
C THR A 42 -56.75 18.67 27.80
N THR A 43 -55.70 17.94 28.18
CA THR A 43 -54.85 18.26 29.36
C THR A 43 -54.39 19.71 29.38
N ARG A 44 -54.17 20.28 28.19
CA ARG A 44 -53.76 21.67 27.99
C ARG A 44 -54.81 22.71 28.40
N TYR A 45 -56.11 22.48 28.15
CA TYR A 45 -57.14 23.51 28.34
C TYR A 45 -58.19 23.18 29.41
N ARG A 46 -58.23 21.96 29.93
CA ARG A 46 -59.22 21.50 30.92
C ARG A 46 -59.35 22.44 32.14
N HIS A 47 -58.25 23.00 32.61
CA HIS A 47 -58.23 23.91 33.76
C HIS A 47 -58.88 25.29 33.49
N LEU A 48 -59.05 25.66 32.21
CA LEU A 48 -59.71 26.91 31.79
C LEU A 48 -61.22 26.77 31.58
N TYR A 49 -61.73 25.53 31.52
CA TYR A 49 -63.13 25.19 31.26
C TYR A 49 -63.71 24.23 32.32
N PRO A 50 -63.76 24.63 33.61
CA PRO A 50 -64.11 23.72 34.71
C PRO A 50 -65.58 23.24 34.71
N SER A 51 -66.48 24.01 34.10
CA SER A 51 -67.93 23.75 34.05
C SER A 51 -68.40 23.19 32.69
N GLY A 52 -67.46 22.79 31.83
CA GLY A 52 -67.74 22.27 30.50
C GLY A 52 -67.47 23.26 29.35
N PRO A 53 -67.74 22.83 28.10
CA PRO A 53 -67.42 23.60 26.90
C PRO A 53 -68.15 24.94 26.83
N ASN A 54 -67.48 25.94 26.26
CA ASN A 54 -68.05 27.26 26.03
C ASN A 54 -68.91 27.27 24.75
N MET A 55 -70.21 26.96 24.87
CA MET A 55 -71.14 26.85 23.73
C MET A 55 -71.28 28.14 22.91
N ALA A 56 -70.95 29.30 23.48
CA ALA A 56 -70.89 30.56 22.74
C ALA A 56 -69.89 30.51 21.56
N LEU A 57 -68.82 29.73 21.67
CA LEU A 57 -67.81 29.56 20.61
C LEU A 57 -68.36 28.76 19.43
N LEU A 58 -69.19 27.75 19.71
CA LEU A 58 -69.87 26.96 18.68
C LEU A 58 -70.78 27.85 17.83
N PHE A 59 -71.64 28.62 18.49
CA PHE A 59 -72.58 29.52 17.82
C PHE A 59 -71.86 30.68 17.12
N ARG A 60 -70.76 31.19 17.68
CA ARG A 60 -69.93 32.20 17.01
C ARG A 60 -69.25 31.66 15.76
N ALA A 61 -68.71 30.44 15.80
CA ALA A 61 -68.15 29.79 14.62
C ALA A 61 -69.21 29.59 13.54
N TYR A 62 -70.44 29.28 13.95
CA TYR A 62 -71.59 29.16 13.06
C TYR A 62 -71.99 30.51 12.43
N GLN A 63 -72.03 31.58 13.22
CA GLN A 63 -72.27 32.94 12.71
C GLN A 63 -71.21 33.39 11.70
N ASP A 64 -69.94 33.07 11.96
CA ASP A 64 -68.84 33.39 11.04
C ASP A 64 -68.97 32.59 9.73
N LEU A 65 -69.40 31.32 9.81
CA LEU A 65 -69.74 30.52 8.62
C LEU A 65 -70.92 31.13 7.85
N ASP A 66 -71.97 31.56 8.55
CA ASP A 66 -73.17 32.11 7.93
C ASP A 66 -72.92 33.46 7.25
N ARG A 67 -72.13 34.33 7.91
CA ARG A 67 -71.61 35.57 7.31
C ARG A 67 -70.80 35.26 6.06
N TRP A 68 -69.94 34.26 6.12
CA TRP A 68 -69.13 33.88 4.98
C TRP A 68 -69.98 33.36 3.80
N ARG A 69 -70.97 32.49 4.08
CA ARG A 69 -71.96 32.01 3.09
C ARG A 69 -72.67 33.18 2.41
N THR A 70 -73.10 34.17 3.22
CA THR A 70 -73.78 35.39 2.76
C THR A 70 -72.88 36.25 1.87
N VAL A 71 -71.64 36.51 2.28
CA VAL A 71 -70.67 37.32 1.51
C VAL A 71 -70.32 36.66 0.18
N HIS A 72 -70.19 35.33 0.15
CA HIS A 72 -69.77 34.59 -1.05
C HIS A 72 -70.95 34.12 -1.91
N ARG A 73 -72.17 34.58 -1.61
CA ARG A 73 -73.43 34.20 -2.31
C ARG A 73 -73.56 32.69 -2.51
N ARG A 74 -73.13 31.90 -1.53
CA ARG A 74 -73.18 30.45 -1.63
C ARG A 74 -74.57 29.95 -1.32
N ASP A 75 -75.06 29.09 -2.20
CA ASP A 75 -76.32 28.41 -1.98
C ASP A 75 -76.16 27.39 -0.85
N ARG A 76 -77.00 27.52 0.19
CA ARG A 76 -77.02 26.59 1.33
C ARG A 76 -77.51 25.20 0.89
N GLU A 77 -78.18 25.11 -0.26
CA GLU A 77 -78.80 23.89 -0.76
C GLU A 77 -77.83 23.02 -1.58
N ASP A 78 -76.63 23.50 -1.92
CA ASP A 78 -75.65 22.75 -2.73
C ASP A 78 -74.87 21.71 -1.89
N PRO A 79 -75.12 20.40 -2.08
CA PRO A 79 -74.45 19.36 -1.30
C PRO A 79 -72.94 19.26 -1.59
N SER A 80 -72.46 19.77 -2.72
CA SER A 80 -71.03 19.74 -3.09
C SER A 80 -70.16 20.62 -2.17
N ASN A 81 -70.76 21.63 -1.54
CA ASN A 81 -70.05 22.57 -0.67
C ASN A 81 -69.94 22.10 0.79
N ARG A 82 -70.75 21.12 1.22
CA ARG A 82 -70.83 20.62 2.61
C ARG A 82 -69.47 20.22 3.22
N PRO A 83 -68.56 19.49 2.53
CA PRO A 83 -67.26 19.13 3.12
C PRO A 83 -66.35 20.34 3.35
N ARG A 84 -66.41 21.34 2.47
CA ARG A 84 -65.62 22.58 2.58
C ARG A 84 -66.12 23.46 3.71
N GLU A 85 -67.44 23.58 3.85
CA GLU A 85 -68.09 24.31 4.93
C GLU A 85 -67.83 23.68 6.29
N ARG A 86 -67.96 22.35 6.40
CA ARG A 86 -67.58 21.57 7.58
C ARG A 86 -66.13 21.83 8.00
N ARG A 87 -65.17 21.70 7.07
CA ARG A 87 -63.75 21.99 7.36
C ARG A 87 -63.54 23.44 7.82
N ARG A 88 -64.20 24.41 7.19
CA ARG A 88 -64.07 25.83 7.54
C ARG A 88 -64.63 26.12 8.93
N PHE A 89 -65.80 25.58 9.23
CA PHE A 89 -66.45 25.67 10.53
C PHE A 89 -65.56 25.10 11.64
N LEU A 90 -65.06 23.87 11.49
CA LEU A 90 -64.20 23.22 12.48
C LEU A 90 -62.85 23.95 12.65
N ARG A 91 -62.26 24.45 11.56
CA ARG A 91 -61.05 25.29 11.63
C ARG A 91 -61.31 26.58 12.40
N ARG A 92 -62.42 27.26 12.12
CA ARG A 92 -62.78 28.49 12.82
C ARG A 92 -63.09 28.24 14.29
N LEU A 93 -63.79 27.16 14.60
CA LEU A 93 -64.04 26.71 15.97
C LEU A 93 -62.72 26.47 16.74
N THR A 94 -61.77 25.76 16.12
CA THR A 94 -60.45 25.49 16.73
C THR A 94 -59.68 26.79 17.01
N ALA A 95 -59.70 27.75 16.06
CA ALA A 95 -59.10 29.07 16.27
C ALA A 95 -59.77 29.85 17.41
N LEU A 96 -61.10 29.87 17.45
CA LEU A 96 -61.86 30.55 18.51
C LEU A 96 -61.63 29.93 19.90
N VAL A 97 -61.46 28.61 20.01
CA VAL A 97 -61.10 27.96 21.28
C VAL A 97 -59.71 28.38 21.75
N ARG A 98 -58.75 28.53 20.82
CA ARG A 98 -57.41 29.02 21.15
C ARG A 98 -57.42 30.48 21.59
N GLU A 99 -58.17 31.33 20.90
CA GLU A 99 -58.38 32.74 21.27
C GLU A 99 -59.05 32.87 22.65
N ASP A 100 -60.11 32.09 22.93
CA ASP A 100 -60.81 32.09 24.22
C ASP A 100 -59.94 31.53 25.34
N ALA A 101 -59.14 30.49 25.08
CA ALA A 101 -58.20 29.94 26.05
C ALA A 101 -57.13 30.97 26.45
N LEU A 102 -56.57 31.70 25.47
CA LEU A 102 -55.66 32.82 25.75
C LEU A 102 -56.37 33.91 26.54
N ALA A 103 -57.57 34.34 26.14
CA ALA A 103 -58.31 35.38 26.87
C ALA A 103 -58.63 34.97 28.32
N ARG A 104 -58.97 33.70 28.57
CA ARG A 104 -59.20 33.14 29.91
C ARG A 104 -57.91 33.09 30.74
N ASP A 105 -56.79 32.67 30.17
CA ASP A 105 -55.50 32.66 30.87
C ASP A 105 -55.00 34.09 31.16
N HIS A 106 -55.17 35.02 30.21
CA HIS A 106 -54.90 36.45 30.41
C HIS A 106 -55.75 37.02 31.56
N ARG A 107 -57.03 36.69 31.64
CA ARG A 107 -57.89 37.12 32.76
C ARG A 107 -57.47 36.53 34.10
N LEU A 108 -57.06 35.27 34.13
CA LEU A 108 -56.52 34.64 35.35
C LEU A 108 -55.21 35.28 35.81
N LEU A 109 -54.38 35.75 34.88
CA LEU A 109 -53.11 36.43 35.19
C LEU A 109 -53.32 37.88 35.64
N TRP A 110 -54.15 38.63 34.93
CA TRP A 110 -54.23 40.09 35.03
C TRP A 110 -55.56 40.63 35.59
N HIS A 111 -56.48 39.76 36.02
CA HIS A 111 -57.76 40.12 36.67
C HIS A 111 -58.64 41.11 35.86
N TYR A 112 -58.61 41.02 34.52
CA TYR A 112 -59.42 41.90 33.68
C TYR A 112 -60.93 41.73 33.95
N PRO A 113 -61.70 42.84 34.07
CA PRO A 113 -63.14 42.77 34.32
C PRO A 113 -63.90 42.20 33.11
N LEU A 114 -65.07 41.60 33.37
CA LEU A 114 -65.95 41.11 32.32
C LEU A 114 -66.55 42.28 31.51
N PRO A 115 -66.77 42.09 30.19
CA PRO A 115 -67.46 43.09 29.39
C PRO A 115 -68.87 43.31 29.94
N ARG A 116 -69.22 44.58 30.21
CA ARG A 116 -70.54 44.96 30.70
C ARG A 116 -71.57 44.91 29.56
N PRO A 117 -72.78 44.36 29.77
CA PRO A 117 -73.86 44.44 28.80
C PRO A 117 -74.18 45.89 28.47
N MET A 118 -74.32 46.21 27.18
CA MET A 118 -74.67 47.55 26.72
C MET A 118 -76.16 47.62 26.32
N PRO A 119 -76.80 48.79 26.39
CA PRO A 119 -78.18 48.95 25.93
C PRO A 119 -78.26 48.71 24.42
N LEU A 120 -78.98 47.67 24.02
CA LEU A 120 -79.18 47.32 22.61
C LEU A 120 -80.34 48.15 22.02
N ARG A 121 -80.08 48.87 20.93
CA ARG A 121 -81.09 49.65 20.20
C ARG A 121 -81.93 48.82 19.21
N VAL A 122 -81.60 47.54 19.05
CA VAL A 122 -82.24 46.62 18.10
C VAL A 122 -83.22 45.73 18.86
N SER A 123 -84.41 45.51 18.29
CA SER A 123 -85.40 44.60 18.86
C SER A 123 -84.83 43.18 18.98
N PRO A 124 -85.07 42.48 20.11
CA PRO A 124 -84.57 41.12 20.30
C PRO A 124 -85.12 40.15 19.24
N PRO A 125 -84.28 39.23 18.72
CA PRO A 125 -84.76 38.10 17.92
C PRO A 125 -85.79 37.26 18.66
N SER A 126 -86.68 36.58 17.93
CA SER A 126 -87.70 35.66 18.47
C SER A 126 -87.13 34.64 19.45
N LEU A 127 -85.96 34.08 19.14
CA LEU A 127 -85.23 33.12 19.97
C LEU A 127 -84.91 33.68 21.38
N VAL A 128 -84.56 34.96 21.48
CA VAL A 128 -84.28 35.63 22.77
C VAL A 128 -85.57 35.86 23.55
N LEU A 129 -86.67 36.20 22.88
CA LEU A 129 -87.98 36.37 23.50
C LEU A 129 -88.53 35.03 24.03
N GLU A 130 -88.40 33.95 23.26
CA GLU A 130 -88.74 32.59 23.68
C GLU A 130 -87.93 32.16 24.91
N ALA A 131 -86.62 32.43 24.90
CA ALA A 131 -85.75 32.11 26.02
C ALA A 131 -86.11 32.92 27.28
N LEU A 132 -86.53 34.18 27.14
CA LEU A 132 -87.00 35.01 28.27
C LEU A 132 -88.35 34.51 28.82
N LEU A 133 -89.24 33.99 27.98
CA LEU A 133 -90.51 33.40 28.41
C LEU A 133 -90.31 32.11 29.22
N ALA A 134 -89.24 31.36 28.95
CA ALA A 134 -88.87 30.16 29.69
C ALA A 134 -88.27 30.44 31.09
N VAL A 135 -87.94 31.70 31.40
CA VAL A 135 -87.49 32.12 32.74
C VAL A 135 -88.70 32.24 33.66
N ASP A 136 -88.54 31.83 34.93
CA ASP A 136 -89.56 31.96 35.97
C ASP A 136 -90.11 33.41 36.05
N ASP A 137 -91.42 33.55 36.24
CA ASP A 137 -92.11 34.85 36.27
C ASP A 137 -91.52 35.81 37.32
N ASP A 138 -90.98 35.28 38.43
CA ASP A 138 -90.39 36.05 39.53
C ASP A 138 -89.01 36.65 39.19
N ALA A 139 -88.29 36.11 38.21
CA ALA A 139 -86.96 36.56 37.78
C ALA A 139 -86.95 37.20 36.39
N ARG A 140 -87.98 36.97 35.56
CA ARG A 140 -88.02 37.36 34.14
C ARG A 140 -87.76 38.84 33.89
N SER A 141 -88.34 39.75 34.68
CA SER A 141 -88.19 41.20 34.51
C SER A 141 -86.74 41.68 34.76
N ASN A 142 -86.10 41.13 35.80
CA ASN A 142 -84.72 41.45 36.17
C ASN A 142 -83.72 40.85 35.19
N VAL A 143 -83.98 39.61 34.72
CA VAL A 143 -83.17 38.95 33.69
C VAL A 143 -83.28 39.70 32.36
N ALA A 144 -84.49 40.11 31.95
CA ALA A 144 -84.69 40.91 30.76
C ALA A 144 -83.91 42.24 30.82
N ALA A 145 -83.94 42.94 31.96
CA ALA A 145 -83.16 44.17 32.15
C ALA A 145 -81.65 43.92 32.00
N ALA A 146 -81.12 42.86 32.63
CA ALA A 146 -79.70 42.51 32.55
C ALA A 146 -79.26 42.10 31.12
N VAL A 147 -80.07 41.29 30.44
CA VAL A 147 -79.82 40.79 29.08
C VAL A 147 -79.83 41.94 28.06
N HIS A 148 -80.73 42.91 28.23
CA HIS A 148 -80.82 44.10 27.38
C HIS A 148 -79.86 45.23 27.76
N GLY A 149 -79.05 45.07 28.82
CA GLY A 149 -78.14 46.12 29.29
C GLY A 149 -78.87 47.37 29.81
N MET A 150 -80.08 47.19 30.35
CA MET A 150 -80.85 48.25 31.00
C MET A 150 -80.60 48.23 32.52
N PRO A 151 -80.61 49.39 33.20
CA PRO A 151 -80.57 49.42 34.65
C PRO A 151 -81.78 48.65 35.21
N ALA A 152 -81.54 47.80 36.22
CA ALA A 152 -82.60 47.05 36.88
C ALA A 152 -83.64 48.02 37.46
N LYS A 153 -84.93 47.73 37.28
CA LYS A 153 -85.99 48.53 37.88
C LYS A 153 -85.93 48.40 39.41
N VAL A 154 -85.78 49.53 40.09
CA VAL A 154 -85.87 49.65 41.55
C VAL A 154 -87.29 49.24 41.96
N ASN A 155 -87.42 48.15 42.73
CA ASN A 155 -88.69 47.80 43.38
C ASN A 155 -88.97 48.79 44.53
N GLN A 156 -90.25 49.07 44.79
CA GLN A 156 -90.72 50.13 45.72
C GLN A 156 -90.35 49.94 47.21
N ASP A 157 -89.67 48.85 47.58
CA ASP A 157 -89.17 48.61 48.93
C ASP A 157 -87.68 48.93 49.03
N GLY A 158 -87.32 50.22 48.92
CA GLY A 158 -86.18 50.86 49.60
C GLY A 158 -84.77 50.22 49.60
N GLU A 159 -84.46 49.22 48.78
CA GLU A 159 -83.12 48.59 48.71
C GLU A 159 -82.41 48.97 47.40
N THR A 160 -81.36 49.79 47.52
CA THR A 160 -80.45 50.13 46.42
C THR A 160 -79.52 48.97 46.09
N SER A 161 -79.90 48.11 45.14
CA SER A 161 -78.98 47.18 44.49
C SER A 161 -78.19 47.90 43.40
N GLY A 162 -77.07 48.51 43.79
CA GLY A 162 -76.01 48.85 42.83
C GLY A 162 -75.44 47.58 42.21
N VAL A 163 -75.15 47.60 40.91
CA VAL A 163 -74.53 46.48 40.16
C VAL A 163 -73.04 46.29 40.53
N ASP A 164 -72.55 46.97 41.56
CA ASP A 164 -71.22 46.76 42.12
C ASP A 164 -71.29 45.67 43.17
N THR A 165 -70.92 44.44 42.78
CA THR A 165 -70.34 43.31 43.57
C THR A 165 -70.96 41.93 43.30
N ALA A 166 -70.98 41.46 42.05
CA ALA A 166 -71.19 40.01 41.79
C ALA A 166 -69.95 39.13 42.08
N ILE A 167 -68.89 39.66 42.72
CA ILE A 167 -67.77 38.87 43.24
C ILE A 167 -67.25 39.52 44.52
N GLY A 168 -67.86 39.20 45.67
CA GLY A 168 -67.24 39.47 46.98
C GLY A 168 -68.20 39.89 48.09
N ALA A 169 -68.66 38.89 48.85
CA ALA A 169 -69.10 38.97 50.25
C ALA A 169 -70.36 39.81 50.60
N SER A 170 -71.48 39.08 50.67
CA SER A 170 -72.44 39.05 51.80
C SER A 170 -73.14 40.35 52.21
N ARG A 171 -74.28 40.63 51.55
CA ARG A 171 -75.61 40.92 52.18
C ARG A 171 -76.68 41.17 51.09
N SER A 172 -77.25 40.10 50.53
CA SER A 172 -78.66 39.98 50.04
C SER A 172 -78.84 38.66 49.24
N VAL A 173 -78.55 37.53 49.89
CA VAL A 173 -78.47 36.18 49.27
C VAL A 173 -79.72 35.76 48.48
N ARG A 174 -80.91 36.31 48.79
CA ARG A 174 -82.18 35.97 48.10
C ARG A 174 -82.38 36.69 46.77
N ALA A 175 -81.96 37.96 46.62
CA ALA A 175 -82.14 38.71 45.38
C ALA A 175 -81.13 38.26 44.32
N GLU A 176 -79.86 38.13 44.72
CA GLU A 176 -78.78 37.61 43.87
C GLU A 176 -79.02 36.17 43.42
N GLY A 177 -79.55 35.31 44.31
CA GLY A 177 -79.86 33.91 43.99
C GLY A 177 -80.98 33.76 42.95
N ARG A 178 -82.02 34.60 43.00
CA ARG A 178 -83.12 34.61 42.01
C ARG A 178 -82.64 35.06 40.64
N THR A 179 -81.87 36.16 40.57
CA THR A 179 -81.31 36.64 39.30
C THR A 179 -80.28 35.68 38.74
N HIS A 180 -79.45 35.05 39.57
CA HIS A 180 -78.49 34.04 39.13
C HIS A 180 -79.17 32.79 38.58
N ARG A 181 -80.20 32.27 39.28
CA ARG A 181 -81.04 31.17 38.81
C ARG A 181 -81.72 31.53 37.49
N GLY A 182 -82.32 32.72 37.42
CA GLY A 182 -82.98 33.20 36.20
C GLY A 182 -82.03 33.36 35.01
N LEU A 183 -80.79 33.79 35.24
CA LEU A 183 -79.76 33.86 34.18
C LEU A 183 -79.29 32.47 33.73
N LEU A 184 -79.24 31.48 34.61
CA LEU A 184 -78.94 30.08 34.24
C LEU A 184 -80.09 29.46 33.44
N GLN A 185 -81.35 29.66 33.87
CA GLN A 185 -82.54 29.27 33.12
C GLN A 185 -82.56 29.93 31.74
N PHE A 186 -82.26 31.23 31.67
CA PHE A 186 -82.14 31.94 30.40
C PHE A 186 -81.02 31.37 29.53
N ARG A 187 -79.84 31.07 30.09
CA ARG A 187 -78.73 30.45 29.36
C ARG A 187 -79.12 29.11 28.76
N GLU A 188 -79.74 28.23 29.54
CA GLU A 188 -80.16 26.90 29.09
C GLU A 188 -81.27 26.99 28.05
N ALA A 189 -82.29 27.82 28.29
CA ALA A 189 -83.37 28.07 27.35
C ALA A 189 -82.85 28.67 26.03
N LEU A 190 -81.92 29.61 26.09
CA LEU A 190 -81.34 30.24 24.91
C LEU A 190 -80.47 29.27 24.10
N ILE A 191 -79.72 28.38 24.76
CA ILE A 191 -78.97 27.30 24.08
C ILE A 191 -79.93 26.31 23.41
N ASN A 192 -80.98 25.88 24.11
CA ASN A 192 -81.97 24.94 23.58
C ASN A 192 -82.77 25.54 22.41
N SER A 193 -83.22 26.79 22.53
CA SER A 193 -83.90 27.52 21.45
C SER A 193 -82.99 27.78 20.25
N ALA A 194 -81.68 27.96 20.46
CA ALA A 194 -80.71 28.12 19.37
C ALA A 194 -80.46 26.81 18.62
N LEU A 195 -80.47 25.68 19.31
CA LEU A 195 -80.33 24.36 18.69
C LEU A 195 -81.62 23.94 17.96
N SER A 196 -82.81 24.33 18.46
CA SER A 196 -84.08 24.03 17.80
C SER A 196 -84.32 24.86 16.55
N HIS A 197 -83.80 26.10 16.49
CA HIS A 197 -83.92 27.00 15.34
C HIS A 197 -82.56 27.50 14.79
N PRO A 198 -81.77 26.64 14.13
CA PRO A 198 -80.42 26.98 13.67
C PRO A 198 -80.34 28.20 12.74
N ASP A 199 -81.35 28.37 11.87
CA ASP A 199 -81.43 29.49 10.93
C ASP A 199 -81.48 30.87 11.62
N GLN A 200 -81.85 30.94 12.90
CA GLN A 200 -81.92 32.19 13.66
C GLN A 200 -80.61 32.55 14.36
N ILE A 201 -79.64 31.63 14.46
CA ILE A 201 -78.34 31.84 15.14
C ILE A 201 -77.57 33.00 14.49
N GLY A 202 -77.62 33.12 13.16
CA GLY A 202 -76.96 34.19 12.39
C GLY A 202 -77.39 35.61 12.81
N ARG A 203 -78.57 35.77 13.42
CA ARG A 203 -79.15 37.05 13.84
C ARG A 203 -78.89 37.41 15.31
N LEU A 204 -78.26 36.51 16.09
CA LEU A 204 -77.98 36.78 17.50
C LEU A 204 -76.88 37.83 17.66
N HIS A 205 -77.17 38.89 18.42
CA HIS A 205 -76.16 39.88 18.78
C HIS A 205 -75.05 39.23 19.64
N PRO A 206 -73.77 39.62 19.50
CA PRO A 206 -72.66 39.07 20.29
C PRO A 206 -72.86 39.15 21.81
N GLN A 207 -73.62 40.15 22.29
CA GLN A 207 -74.00 40.27 23.71
C GLN A 207 -74.86 39.08 24.20
N TYR A 208 -75.76 38.56 23.36
CA TYR A 208 -76.56 37.38 23.72
C TYR A 208 -75.72 36.10 23.75
N LEU A 209 -74.71 36.00 22.86
CA LEU A 209 -73.77 34.88 22.90
C LEU A 209 -72.93 34.87 24.19
N GLN A 210 -72.64 36.03 24.79
CA GLN A 210 -71.90 36.08 26.06
C GLN A 210 -72.67 35.41 27.21
N PHE A 211 -74.00 35.46 27.21
CA PHE A 211 -74.83 34.75 28.20
C PHE A 211 -74.86 33.23 28.00
N MET A 212 -74.53 32.75 26.79
CA MET A 212 -74.34 31.31 26.54
C MET A 212 -72.98 30.80 27.02
N ALA A 213 -72.04 31.70 27.34
CA ALA A 213 -70.67 31.33 27.61
C ALA A 213 -70.54 30.53 28.91
N SER A 214 -69.57 29.61 28.95
CA SER A 214 -69.28 28.89 30.19
C SER A 214 -68.67 29.84 31.23
N PRO A 215 -68.98 29.66 32.53
CA PRO A 215 -68.38 30.41 33.63
C PRO A 215 -66.87 30.55 33.48
N GLN A 216 -66.36 31.72 33.79
CA GLN A 216 -64.94 32.00 33.75
C GLN A 216 -64.26 31.37 34.98
N PRO A 217 -63.06 30.79 34.84
CA PRO A 217 -62.33 30.25 35.97
C PRO A 217 -61.95 31.38 36.93
N THR A 218 -62.21 31.21 38.23
CA THR A 218 -61.94 32.21 39.27
C THR A 218 -60.61 31.97 39.99
N ARG A 219 -60.00 30.79 39.83
CA ARG A 219 -58.69 30.41 40.41
C ARG A 219 -57.96 29.43 39.48
N ARG A 220 -56.63 29.50 39.41
CA ARG A 220 -55.80 28.49 38.72
C ARG A 220 -55.83 27.18 39.52
N GLN A 221 -56.36 26.10 38.94
CA GLN A 221 -56.21 24.75 39.51
C GLN A 221 -54.82 24.22 39.12
N HIS A 222 -53.98 23.96 40.14
CA HIS A 222 -52.63 23.36 40.09
C HIS A 222 -51.44 24.23 39.59
N PRO A 223 -51.14 25.38 40.22
CA PRO A 223 -49.96 26.20 39.89
C PRO A 223 -48.62 25.49 40.15
N ILE A 224 -48.55 24.69 41.22
CA ILE A 224 -47.31 24.01 41.66
C ILE A 224 -46.87 22.91 40.68
N ALA A 225 -47.82 22.14 40.11
CA ALA A 225 -47.51 21.07 39.17
C ALA A 225 -46.89 21.60 37.87
N SER A 226 -47.37 22.74 37.35
CA SER A 226 -46.79 23.38 36.15
C SER A 226 -45.38 23.93 36.39
N MET A 227 -45.10 24.37 37.61
CA MET A 227 -43.78 24.88 38.00
C MET A 227 -42.78 23.73 38.13
N LEU A 228 -43.15 22.65 38.83
CA LEU A 228 -42.27 21.51 39.09
C LEU A 228 -42.03 20.60 37.88
N LEU A 229 -43.06 20.32 37.07
CA LEU A 229 -42.96 19.30 36.01
C LEU A 229 -42.57 19.86 34.64
N VAL A 230 -42.69 21.17 34.41
CA VAL A 230 -42.46 21.76 33.08
C VAL A 230 -41.44 22.89 33.13
N LYS A 231 -41.66 23.91 33.99
CA LYS A 231 -40.77 25.07 34.01
C LYS A 231 -39.41 24.78 34.62
N LEU A 232 -39.37 24.10 35.77
CA LEU A 232 -38.12 23.83 36.49
C LEU A 232 -37.18 22.90 35.69
N PRO A 233 -37.64 21.79 35.08
CA PRO A 233 -36.77 20.95 34.25
C PRO A 233 -36.25 21.69 33.01
N LEU A 234 -37.09 22.48 32.34
CA LEU A 234 -36.69 23.27 31.18
C LEU A 234 -35.67 24.37 31.55
N GLN A 235 -35.86 25.02 32.69
CA GLN A 235 -34.91 26.04 33.18
C GLN A 235 -33.60 25.40 33.63
N LEU A 236 -33.63 24.24 34.30
CA LEU A 236 -32.42 23.48 34.62
C LEU A 236 -31.66 23.06 33.36
N LEU A 237 -32.36 22.57 32.33
CA LEU A 237 -31.76 22.25 31.04
C LEU A 237 -31.14 23.48 30.38
N MET A 238 -31.85 24.61 30.35
CA MET A 238 -31.34 25.88 29.80
C MET A 238 -30.11 26.38 30.56
N ILE A 239 -30.12 26.29 31.89
CA ILE A 239 -28.99 26.66 32.73
C ILE A 239 -27.81 25.71 32.49
N LEU A 240 -28.06 24.41 32.37
CA LEU A 240 -27.04 23.41 32.03
C LEU A 240 -26.41 23.73 30.67
N VAL A 241 -27.22 23.97 29.64
CA VAL A 241 -26.75 24.34 28.29
C VAL A 241 -25.97 25.65 28.32
N LEU A 242 -26.40 26.64 29.11
CA LEU A 242 -25.67 27.90 29.27
C LEU A 242 -24.32 27.68 29.95
N ILE A 243 -24.29 26.96 31.09
CA ILE A 243 -23.06 26.64 31.82
C ILE A 243 -22.12 25.84 30.93
N PHE A 244 -22.64 24.86 30.18
CA PHE A 244 -21.87 24.05 29.27
C PHE A 244 -21.28 24.87 28.12
N ASN A 245 -22.04 25.79 27.51
CA ASN A 245 -21.51 26.71 26.50
C ASN A 245 -20.45 27.65 27.09
N ILE A 246 -20.65 28.18 28.29
CA ILE A 246 -19.65 29.04 28.96
C ILE A 246 -18.38 28.23 29.26
N ALA A 247 -18.52 27.00 29.76
CA ALA A 247 -17.41 26.11 30.05
C ALA A 247 -16.67 25.71 28.78
N TYR A 248 -17.39 25.42 27.69
CA TYR A 248 -16.81 25.07 26.40
C TYR A 248 -16.11 26.26 25.74
N LEU A 249 -16.74 27.43 25.70
CA LEU A 249 -16.12 28.64 25.18
C LEU A 249 -14.90 29.03 26.05
N GLY A 250 -15.01 28.85 27.36
CA GLY A 250 -13.88 28.98 28.28
C GLY A 250 -12.75 28.00 27.96
N ALA A 251 -13.06 26.72 27.74
CA ALA A 251 -12.08 25.72 27.33
C ALA A 251 -11.43 26.07 25.99
N TYR A 252 -12.21 26.49 24.99
CA TYR A 252 -11.69 26.96 23.70
C TYR A 252 -10.74 28.16 23.83
N TYR A 253 -11.02 29.12 24.72
CA TYR A 253 -10.13 30.28 24.88
C TYR A 253 -8.93 30.04 25.81
N PHE A 254 -9.05 29.16 26.80
CA PHE A 254 -8.04 28.99 27.84
C PHE A 254 -7.23 27.70 27.72
N PHE A 255 -7.71 26.71 26.98
CA PHE A 255 -7.10 25.39 26.88
C PHE A 255 -6.46 25.14 25.52
N ASN A 256 -6.72 25.97 24.50
CA ASN A 256 -6.15 25.82 23.16
C ASN A 256 -4.67 26.23 23.10
N ASP A 257 -4.04 25.95 21.96
CA ASP A 257 -2.63 26.25 21.64
C ASP A 257 -1.65 25.42 22.51
N GLU A 258 -0.73 26.08 23.22
CA GLU A 258 0.34 25.42 24.01
C GLU A 258 -0.19 24.52 25.12
N ARG A 259 -1.30 24.91 25.77
CA ARG A 259 -1.88 24.13 26.86
C ARG A 259 -2.52 22.84 26.37
N LEU A 260 -3.11 22.87 25.18
CA LEU A 260 -3.67 21.67 24.57
C LEU A 260 -2.52 20.77 24.14
N GLY A 261 -1.49 21.33 23.51
CA GLY A 261 -0.27 20.60 23.14
C GLY A 261 0.38 19.90 24.34
N GLU A 262 0.61 20.62 25.43
CA GLU A 262 1.16 20.08 26.69
C GLU A 262 0.25 18.97 27.26
N PHE A 263 -1.07 19.17 27.25
CA PHE A 263 -2.00 18.16 27.72
C PHE A 263 -2.01 16.90 26.85
N LEU A 264 -2.02 17.04 25.52
CA LEU A 264 -1.99 15.92 24.58
C LEU A 264 -0.67 15.16 24.69
N THR A 265 0.46 15.87 24.79
CA THR A 265 1.78 15.29 25.04
C THR A 265 1.79 14.47 26.33
N ALA A 266 1.30 15.05 27.44
CA ALA A 266 1.28 14.37 28.72
C ALA A 266 0.33 13.16 28.75
N LYS A 267 -0.76 13.18 27.95
CA LYS A 267 -1.77 12.12 27.93
C LYS A 267 -1.51 11.01 26.92
N ILE A 268 -1.02 11.34 25.73
CA ILE A 268 -0.72 10.39 24.66
C ILE A 268 0.71 9.91 24.82
N GLY A 269 1.67 10.83 24.95
CA GLY A 269 3.07 10.49 25.19
C GLY A 269 3.25 9.63 26.43
N GLY A 270 2.49 9.85 27.51
CA GLY A 270 2.53 8.99 28.70
C GLY A 270 2.10 7.53 28.50
N LEU A 271 1.52 7.17 27.35
CA LEU A 271 1.07 5.80 27.03
C LEU A 271 2.08 5.04 26.17
N LEU A 272 2.95 5.79 25.47
CA LEU A 272 3.93 5.27 24.53
C LEU A 272 5.28 5.11 25.21
N ASP A 273 6.08 4.15 24.75
CA ASP A 273 7.45 3.94 25.20
C ASP A 273 8.41 5.03 24.69
N GLY A 274 8.20 5.48 23.44
CA GLY A 274 8.75 6.74 22.94
C GLY A 274 8.00 7.95 23.49
N GLU A 275 8.17 9.12 22.89
CA GLU A 275 7.38 10.31 23.26
C GLU A 275 6.85 11.05 22.03
N LEU A 276 5.53 11.27 21.99
CA LEU A 276 4.89 12.18 21.05
C LEU A 276 4.74 13.54 21.73
N GLU A 277 5.60 14.48 21.35
CA GLU A 277 5.57 15.86 21.83
C GLU A 277 4.83 16.74 20.81
N ILE A 278 3.85 17.50 21.29
CA ILE A 278 3.06 18.44 20.49
C ILE A 278 3.21 19.81 21.13
N GLY A 279 3.91 20.72 20.45
CA GLY A 279 4.18 22.06 20.99
C GLY A 279 2.90 22.89 21.13
N ARG A 280 2.09 22.96 20.07
CA ARG A 280 0.80 23.66 20.07
C ARG A 280 -0.24 22.84 19.32
N ALA A 281 -1.48 22.87 19.77
CA ALA A 281 -2.60 22.30 19.05
C ALA A 281 -3.81 23.24 19.10
N HIS A 282 -4.49 23.42 17.98
CA HIS A 282 -5.64 24.28 17.84
C HIS A 282 -6.82 23.49 17.27
N TRP A 283 -7.95 23.47 17.97
CA TRP A 283 -9.21 22.94 17.41
C TRP A 283 -10.16 24.07 17.01
N THR A 284 -11.12 23.80 16.12
CA THR A 284 -12.16 24.79 15.78
C THR A 284 -13.21 24.98 16.89
N PRO A 285 -13.82 26.17 17.01
CA PRO A 285 -14.87 26.45 18.00
C PRO A 285 -16.18 25.69 17.77
N MET A 286 -16.28 24.88 16.71
CA MET A 286 -17.44 24.06 16.39
C MET A 286 -17.28 22.59 16.80
N LEU A 287 -16.17 22.18 17.43
CA LEU A 287 -15.88 20.81 17.83
C LEU A 287 -17.08 20.02 18.44
N ILE A 288 -17.90 20.64 19.29
CA ILE A 288 -19.09 19.97 19.86
C ILE A 288 -20.22 19.81 18.85
N VAL A 289 -20.42 20.82 18.00
CA VAL A 289 -21.42 20.77 16.93
C VAL A 289 -21.01 19.72 15.91
N ASP A 290 -19.74 19.69 15.54
CA ASP A 290 -19.17 18.73 14.60
C ASP A 290 -19.28 17.30 15.16
N LEU A 291 -18.95 17.10 16.44
CA LEU A 291 -19.17 15.83 17.15
C LEU A 291 -20.64 15.36 17.12
N LEU A 292 -21.60 16.28 17.31
CA LEU A 292 -23.03 15.94 17.31
C LEU A 292 -23.61 15.75 15.90
N THR A 293 -23.06 16.43 14.90
CA THR A 293 -23.53 16.40 13.51
C THR A 293 -22.79 15.38 12.66
N GLY A 294 -21.67 14.85 13.15
CA GLY A 294 -20.78 13.94 12.44
C GLY A 294 -19.94 14.61 11.34
N GLN A 295 -19.83 15.94 11.35
CA GLN A 295 -18.96 16.66 10.42
C GLN A 295 -17.48 16.53 10.83
N PRO A 296 -16.52 16.57 9.89
CA PRO A 296 -15.11 16.65 10.21
C PRO A 296 -14.78 17.94 10.98
N THR A 297 -13.89 17.84 11.96
CA THR A 297 -13.37 18.97 12.73
C THR A 297 -11.94 19.23 12.35
N ALA A 298 -11.64 20.46 11.88
CA ALA A 298 -10.28 20.87 11.63
C ALA A 298 -9.49 21.02 12.95
N LEU A 299 -8.30 20.43 12.95
CA LEU A 299 -7.29 20.47 14.00
C LEU A 299 -5.97 20.89 13.36
N GLU A 300 -5.32 21.89 13.92
CA GLU A 300 -3.99 22.32 13.51
C GLU A 300 -3.02 21.96 14.64
N ALA A 301 -1.88 21.36 14.32
CA ALA A 301 -0.84 21.01 15.28
C ALA A 301 0.51 21.57 14.81
N TRP A 302 1.28 22.13 15.74
CA TRP A 302 2.62 22.67 15.47
C TRP A 302 3.67 22.01 16.35
N ASP A 303 4.88 21.92 15.80
CA ASP A 303 6.05 21.33 16.43
C ASP A 303 5.78 19.91 16.95
N VAL A 304 5.24 19.05 16.09
CA VAL A 304 4.98 17.66 16.42
C VAL A 304 6.27 16.88 16.29
N SER A 305 6.78 16.32 17.38
CA SER A 305 8.00 15.51 17.39
C SER A 305 7.73 14.12 17.94
N VAL A 306 8.28 13.10 17.30
CA VAL A 306 8.30 11.73 17.81
C VAL A 306 9.73 11.41 18.25
N TYR A 307 9.87 10.88 19.46
CA TYR A 307 11.14 10.44 20.04
C TYR A 307 11.23 8.92 20.11
N GLU A 308 12.44 8.42 19.95
CA GLU A 308 12.79 7.00 20.10
C GLU A 308 12.30 6.38 21.42
N PRO A 309 12.13 5.06 21.49
CA PRO A 309 11.80 4.35 22.73
C PRO A 309 12.86 4.61 23.82
N TYR A 310 12.42 5.00 25.02
CA TYR A 310 13.35 5.20 26.16
C TYR A 310 12.74 4.92 27.53
N LYS A 311 11.40 4.86 27.66
CA LYS A 311 10.73 4.88 28.97
C LYS A 311 10.75 3.52 29.67
N ILE A 312 10.48 2.44 28.94
CA ILE A 312 10.53 1.07 29.45
C ILE A 312 11.95 0.74 29.92
N ASP A 313 12.95 1.21 29.18
CA ASP A 313 14.37 0.97 29.47
C ASP A 313 14.91 1.88 30.58
N GLY A 314 14.13 2.86 31.04
CA GLY A 314 14.52 3.84 32.05
C GLY A 314 15.62 4.80 31.61
N GLN A 315 15.81 4.98 30.30
CA GLN A 315 16.80 5.88 29.72
C GLN A 315 16.32 7.34 29.73
N PRO A 316 17.22 8.33 29.64
CA PRO A 316 16.81 9.71 29.36
C PRO A 316 16.23 9.80 27.95
N LYS A 317 15.38 10.80 27.74
CA LYS A 317 14.76 11.12 26.43
C LYS A 317 15.83 11.12 25.33
N GLY A 318 15.63 10.23 24.36
CA GLY A 318 16.58 9.93 23.30
C GLY A 318 16.52 10.88 22.10
N ARG A 319 16.85 10.33 20.92
CA ARG A 319 16.85 11.06 19.64
C ARG A 319 15.42 11.24 19.13
N ARG A 320 15.21 12.26 18.30
CA ARG A 320 13.98 12.44 17.52
C ARG A 320 14.03 11.56 16.28
N THR A 321 12.92 10.87 15.98
CA THR A 321 12.76 9.98 14.83
C THR A 321 11.73 10.53 13.82
N ALA A 322 10.91 11.51 14.20
CA ALA A 322 10.10 12.27 13.25
C ALA A 322 9.83 13.69 13.77
N TYR A 323 9.63 14.62 12.84
CA TYR A 323 9.24 16.00 13.14
C TYR A 323 8.33 16.55 12.05
N ALA A 324 7.30 17.30 12.46
CA ALA A 324 6.48 18.11 11.58
C ALA A 324 6.29 19.50 12.19
N GLU A 325 6.64 20.54 11.43
CA GLU A 325 6.51 21.94 11.86
C GLU A 325 5.04 22.34 12.03
N HIS A 326 4.20 21.97 11.06
CA HIS A 326 2.78 22.33 11.05
C HIS A 326 1.95 21.32 10.25
N VAL A 327 1.01 20.67 10.92
CA VAL A 327 0.09 19.69 10.32
C VAL A 327 -1.35 20.16 10.50
N GLU A 328 -2.08 20.25 9.39
CA GLU A 328 -3.53 20.50 9.35
C GLU A 328 -4.25 19.15 9.17
N LEU A 329 -5.23 18.86 10.03
CA LEU A 329 -5.92 17.58 10.10
C LEU A 329 -7.43 17.80 10.16
N ASP A 330 -8.20 17.18 9.25
CA ASP A 330 -9.66 17.14 9.36
C ASP A 330 -10.10 15.78 9.93
N LEU A 331 -10.62 15.82 11.15
CA LEU A 331 -10.86 14.63 11.97
C LEU A 331 -12.35 14.40 12.25
N VAL A 332 -12.82 13.18 12.02
CA VAL A 332 -14.23 12.79 12.24
C VAL A 332 -14.44 12.30 13.68
N LEU A 333 -14.65 13.23 14.60
CA LEU A 333 -14.67 12.97 16.05
C LEU A 333 -15.73 11.95 16.53
N HIS A 334 -16.85 11.83 15.80
CA HIS A 334 -17.95 10.96 16.20
C HIS A 334 -17.61 9.46 16.13
N GLU A 335 -16.59 9.10 15.34
CA GLU A 335 -16.07 7.73 15.17
C GLU A 335 -14.96 7.39 16.18
N ILE A 336 -14.38 8.40 16.83
CA ILE A 336 -13.29 8.22 17.80
C ILE A 336 -13.83 7.84 19.17
N ILE A 337 -14.99 8.39 19.55
CA ILE A 337 -15.55 8.19 20.89
C ILE A 337 -16.18 6.80 20.98
N PRO A 338 -15.64 5.89 21.81
CA PRO A 338 -16.25 4.60 22.00
C PRO A 338 -17.44 4.77 22.95
N TRP A 339 -18.58 5.23 22.44
CA TRP A 339 -19.80 5.51 23.22
C TRP A 339 -20.20 4.34 24.14
N ASN A 340 -19.87 3.12 23.72
CA ASN A 340 -20.10 1.87 24.46
C ASN A 340 -19.19 1.69 25.69
N ARG A 341 -18.01 2.32 25.71
CA ARG A 341 -17.08 2.31 26.86
C ARG A 341 -17.42 3.39 27.90
N LEU A 342 -18.31 4.33 27.57
CA LEU A 342 -18.79 5.42 28.45
C LEU A 342 -20.15 5.15 29.11
N GLY A 343 -20.65 3.90 29.06
CA GLY A 343 -21.87 3.49 29.76
C GLY A 343 -23.19 3.77 29.01
N VAL A 344 -23.13 4.12 27.72
CA VAL A 344 -24.30 4.23 26.83
C VAL A 344 -24.73 2.81 26.40
N PRO A 345 -26.03 2.47 26.35
CA PRO A 345 -26.49 1.10 26.08
C PRO A 345 -26.00 0.55 24.72
N LYS A 346 -25.64 -0.74 24.68
CA LYS A 346 -25.06 -1.55 23.57
C LYS A 346 -25.84 -1.61 22.23
N LEU A 347 -26.79 -0.71 21.97
CA LEU A 347 -27.64 -0.78 20.78
C LEU A 347 -26.92 -0.34 19.48
N VAL A 348 -25.75 0.29 19.57
CA VAL A 348 -24.93 0.68 18.41
C VAL A 348 -23.46 0.44 18.76
N GLU A 349 -22.81 -0.52 18.12
CA GLU A 349 -21.35 -0.64 18.16
C GLU A 349 -20.76 0.38 17.20
N ILE A 350 -20.33 1.53 17.75
CA ILE A 350 -19.61 2.53 16.97
C ILE A 350 -18.15 2.06 16.94
N PRO A 351 -17.59 1.77 15.76
CA PRO A 351 -16.21 1.30 15.63
C PRO A 351 -15.26 2.35 16.22
N TRP A 352 -14.25 1.90 16.97
CA TRP A 352 -13.21 2.77 17.53
C TRP A 352 -12.21 3.08 16.43
N TYR A 353 -12.42 4.21 15.76
CA TYR A 353 -11.80 4.51 14.48
C TYR A 353 -11.28 5.95 14.45
N LEU A 354 -10.00 6.14 14.15
CA LEU A 354 -9.40 7.46 13.88
C LEU A 354 -9.50 7.73 12.39
N HIS A 355 -10.51 8.49 11.99
CA HIS A 355 -10.75 8.86 10.59
C HIS A 355 -10.33 10.29 10.32
N PHE A 356 -9.24 10.43 9.57
CA PHE A 356 -8.78 11.67 8.97
C PHE A 356 -9.32 11.75 7.55
N THR A 357 -10.19 12.72 7.27
CA THR A 357 -10.67 12.95 5.91
C THR A 357 -9.64 13.66 5.06
N GLU A 358 -8.84 14.51 5.68
CA GLU A 358 -7.74 15.23 5.04
C GLU A 358 -6.59 15.42 6.03
N VAL A 359 -5.36 15.21 5.58
CA VAL A 359 -4.12 15.49 6.31
C VAL A 359 -3.26 16.35 5.41
N ARG A 360 -2.81 17.52 5.88
CA ARG A 360 -1.89 18.38 5.12
C ARG A 360 -0.70 18.77 5.96
N ASN A 361 0.49 18.77 5.36
CA ASN A 361 1.66 19.38 5.97
C ASN A 361 1.88 20.80 5.42
N ARG A 362 2.28 21.74 6.28
CA ARG A 362 2.48 23.16 5.95
C ARG A 362 3.79 23.67 6.57
N GLY A 363 4.90 22.98 6.30
CA GLY A 363 6.21 23.35 6.82
C GLY A 363 7.23 22.23 6.66
N GLU A 364 8.30 22.30 7.44
CA GLU A 364 9.31 21.24 7.48
C GLU A 364 8.72 19.92 8.00
N LEU A 365 8.90 18.84 7.25
CA LEU A 365 8.50 17.48 7.64
C LEU A 365 9.65 16.53 7.34
N TRP A 366 10.11 15.82 8.37
CA TRP A 366 11.12 14.78 8.18
C TRP A 366 10.86 13.58 9.08
N VAL A 367 11.22 12.41 8.56
CA VAL A 367 11.07 11.12 9.23
C VAL A 367 12.38 10.37 9.09
N GLU A 368 12.95 9.95 10.20
CA GLU A 368 14.17 9.16 10.27
C GLU A 368 13.86 7.83 10.96
N VAL A 369 13.87 6.74 10.22
CA VAL A 369 13.68 5.38 10.73
C VAL A 369 15.03 4.69 10.78
N ARG A 370 15.50 4.33 11.98
CA ARG A 370 16.78 3.65 12.18
C ARG A 370 16.58 2.27 12.79
N ALA A 371 17.32 1.27 12.29
CA ALA A 371 17.50 0.00 12.97
C ALA A 371 18.74 0.02 13.87
N TYR A 372 18.61 -0.42 15.11
CA TYR A 372 19.73 -0.51 16.05
C TYR A 372 19.51 -1.62 17.09
N GLN A 373 20.59 -2.15 17.65
CA GLN A 373 20.50 -3.09 18.78
C GLN A 373 20.37 -2.33 20.11
N ASN A 374 19.31 -2.63 20.86
CA ASN A 374 19.12 -2.04 22.18
C ASN A 374 19.82 -2.86 23.26
N GLN A 375 20.91 -2.31 23.80
CA GLN A 375 21.68 -2.94 24.89
C GLN A 375 20.89 -3.09 26.20
N HIS A 376 19.79 -2.35 26.37
CA HIS A 376 18.94 -2.41 27.56
C HIS A 376 17.83 -3.46 27.46
N ARG A 377 17.64 -4.07 26.28
CA ARG A 377 16.72 -5.16 26.00
C ARG A 377 17.45 -6.40 25.47
N ASP A 378 18.53 -6.79 26.15
CA ASP A 378 19.32 -7.97 25.80
C ASP A 378 19.82 -8.02 24.34
N GLY A 379 20.00 -6.86 23.68
CA GLY A 379 20.45 -6.78 22.30
C GLY A 379 19.34 -6.95 21.25
N GLU A 380 18.07 -6.81 21.65
CA GLU A 380 16.93 -6.84 20.72
C GLU A 380 17.07 -5.78 19.62
N TRP A 381 16.73 -6.16 18.38
CA TRP A 381 16.68 -5.25 17.24
C TRP A 381 15.44 -4.37 17.32
N MET A 382 15.66 -3.06 17.33
CA MET A 382 14.59 -2.07 17.36
C MET A 382 14.58 -1.20 16.10
N LEU A 383 13.40 -0.74 15.72
CA LEU A 383 13.13 0.27 14.69
C LEU A 383 12.62 1.55 15.36
N SER A 384 13.43 2.60 15.32
CA SER A 384 13.24 3.85 16.06
C SER A 384 11.82 4.40 16.05
N LEU A 385 11.18 4.46 14.88
CA LEU A 385 9.85 5.04 14.72
C LEU A 385 8.74 4.07 15.12
N ILE A 386 8.86 2.80 14.75
CA ILE A 386 7.81 1.80 14.97
C ILE A 386 7.70 1.51 16.46
N ASP A 387 8.82 1.20 17.10
CA ASP A 387 8.85 0.83 18.50
C ASP A 387 8.60 2.04 19.41
N ALA A 388 8.78 3.28 18.92
CA ALA A 388 8.40 4.48 19.68
C ALA A 388 6.90 4.51 20.01
N PHE A 389 6.07 3.83 19.22
CA PHE A 389 4.63 3.70 19.45
C PHE A 389 4.23 2.44 20.24
N ASP A 390 5.18 1.65 20.72
CA ASP A 390 4.88 0.56 21.65
C ASP A 390 4.25 1.09 22.93
N THR A 391 3.30 0.35 23.47
CA THR A 391 2.56 0.75 24.66
C THR A 391 3.23 0.23 25.93
N VAL A 392 3.35 1.08 26.95
CA VAL A 392 3.79 0.63 28.27
C VAL A 392 2.71 -0.29 28.87
N ASP A 393 3.11 -1.48 29.33
CA ASP A 393 2.29 -2.67 29.71
C ASP A 393 0.96 -2.45 30.47
N ASP A 394 0.75 -1.29 31.10
CA ASP A 394 -0.41 -1.00 31.95
C ASP A 394 -1.72 -0.66 31.19
N LEU A 395 -1.74 -0.72 29.84
CA LEU A 395 -2.86 -0.28 28.99
C LEU A 395 -3.44 -1.32 28.04
N GLU A 396 -3.26 -2.61 28.31
CA GLU A 396 -4.06 -3.64 27.63
C GLU A 396 -5.56 -3.45 27.95
N GLY A 397 -6.30 -2.92 26.99
CA GLY A 397 -7.76 -2.94 27.03
C GLY A 397 -8.28 -4.37 27.20
N PRO A 398 -9.52 -4.57 27.68
CA PRO A 398 -10.07 -5.91 27.86
C PRO A 398 -9.86 -6.77 26.61
N ALA A 399 -9.22 -7.94 26.75
CA ALA A 399 -8.71 -8.80 25.67
C ALA A 399 -9.75 -9.26 24.61
N HIS A 400 -11.02 -8.88 24.76
CA HIS A 400 -12.11 -9.21 23.85
C HIS A 400 -12.52 -8.05 22.92
N LEU A 401 -12.01 -6.83 23.11
CA LEU A 401 -12.44 -5.66 22.33
C LEU A 401 -11.54 -5.41 21.11
N LYS A 402 -12.13 -4.91 20.01
CA LYS A 402 -11.41 -4.43 18.82
C LYS A 402 -10.41 -3.33 19.23
N LYS A 403 -9.18 -3.42 18.72
CA LYS A 403 -8.13 -2.38 18.87
C LYS A 403 -8.48 -1.14 18.02
N LEU A 404 -7.70 -0.07 18.16
CA LEU A 404 -7.91 1.18 17.44
C LEU A 404 -7.59 1.01 15.95
N SER A 405 -8.56 1.35 15.11
CA SER A 405 -8.42 1.35 13.65
C SER A 405 -8.12 2.77 13.15
N TYR A 406 -7.48 2.90 11.99
CA TYR A 406 -6.99 4.18 11.47
C TYR A 406 -7.34 4.34 10.00
N ARG A 407 -7.70 5.54 9.56
CA ARG A 407 -7.90 5.84 8.15
C ARG A 407 -7.56 7.26 7.78
N ILE A 408 -6.92 7.40 6.64
CA ILE A 408 -6.58 8.65 5.97
C ILE A 408 -7.17 8.54 4.56
N ASP A 409 -8.23 9.30 4.29
CA ASP A 409 -8.86 9.32 2.95
C ASP A 409 -7.97 10.02 1.93
N HIS A 410 -7.30 11.10 2.34
CA HIS A 410 -6.36 11.87 1.53
C HIS A 410 -5.34 12.55 2.44
N GLY A 411 -4.07 12.27 2.23
CA GLY A 411 -2.94 12.96 2.84
C GLY A 411 -2.12 13.65 1.77
N ASP A 412 -1.79 14.91 1.97
CA ASP A 412 -0.97 15.74 1.09
C ASP A 412 0.22 16.26 1.91
N LEU A 413 1.37 15.62 1.75
CA LEU A 413 2.56 15.87 2.55
C LEU A 413 3.63 16.55 1.70
N ASP A 414 3.61 17.88 1.71
CA ASP A 414 4.63 18.71 1.06
C ASP A 414 5.98 18.57 1.78
N GLY A 415 7.06 18.37 1.03
CA GLY A 415 8.44 18.51 1.50
C GLY A 415 8.92 17.47 2.52
N LEU A 416 8.47 16.21 2.42
CA LEU A 416 8.93 15.13 3.30
C LEU A 416 10.38 14.74 2.99
N ALA A 417 11.27 14.88 3.97
CA ALA A 417 12.57 14.21 3.96
C ALA A 417 12.48 12.86 4.71
N LEU A 418 12.60 11.75 4.00
CA LEU A 418 12.58 10.40 4.57
C LEU A 418 13.99 9.82 4.61
N THR A 419 14.44 9.42 5.79
CA THR A 419 15.68 8.68 5.99
C THR A 419 15.35 7.31 6.56
N LEU A 420 15.74 6.24 5.88
CA LEU A 420 15.75 4.88 6.41
C LEU A 420 17.21 4.45 6.59
N ASP A 421 17.64 4.30 7.83
CA ASP A 421 19.00 3.87 8.19
C ASP A 421 18.94 2.45 8.75
N LEU A 422 19.15 1.45 7.89
CA LEU A 422 19.22 0.04 8.28
C LEU A 422 20.64 -0.52 8.12
N GLU A 423 21.66 0.34 8.10
CA GLU A 423 23.05 -0.05 7.80
C GLU A 423 23.57 -1.06 8.83
N GLU A 424 23.29 -0.83 10.11
CA GLU A 424 23.71 -1.71 11.21
C GLU A 424 23.09 -3.11 11.11
N ARG A 425 21.86 -3.23 10.57
CA ARG A 425 21.10 -4.50 10.52
C ARG A 425 21.27 -5.27 9.22
N SER A 426 21.22 -4.56 8.10
CA SER A 426 21.12 -5.14 6.75
C SER A 426 22.07 -4.49 5.75
N GLY A 427 22.96 -3.60 6.20
CA GLY A 427 23.95 -2.97 5.33
C GLY A 427 23.38 -2.01 4.28
N TRP A 428 22.12 -1.57 4.42
CA TRP A 428 21.54 -0.60 3.48
C TRP A 428 20.91 0.60 4.18
N ALA A 429 20.97 1.75 3.53
CA ALA A 429 20.33 2.98 3.98
C ALA A 429 19.82 3.77 2.78
N THR A 430 18.76 4.54 2.95
CA THR A 430 18.25 5.45 1.92
C THR A 430 17.82 6.77 2.53
N HIS A 431 18.04 7.85 1.82
CA HIS A 431 17.54 9.18 2.12
C HIS A 431 16.85 9.73 0.88
N ILE A 432 15.61 10.19 1.00
CA ILE A 432 14.81 10.68 -0.12
C ILE A 432 14.11 11.96 0.29
N ASP A 433 14.32 13.02 -0.49
CA ASP A 433 13.61 14.30 -0.36
C ASP A 433 12.44 14.35 -1.34
N PHE A 434 11.24 14.14 -0.82
CA PHE A 434 10.01 14.21 -1.58
C PHE A 434 9.53 15.65 -1.70
N GLN A 435 9.11 16.05 -2.91
CA GLN A 435 8.52 17.37 -3.12
C GLN A 435 7.05 17.34 -2.71
N ASP A 436 6.29 16.43 -3.31
CA ASP A 436 4.87 16.24 -3.08
C ASP A 436 4.60 14.75 -2.84
N ILE A 437 3.87 14.41 -1.78
CA ILE A 437 3.42 13.04 -1.49
C ILE A 437 1.92 13.01 -1.26
N GLU A 438 1.23 12.18 -2.04
CA GLU A 438 -0.14 11.81 -1.78
C GLU A 438 -0.22 10.46 -1.06
N VAL A 439 -0.84 10.43 0.12
CA VAL A 439 -1.02 9.22 0.93
C VAL A 439 -2.49 8.89 1.12
N THR A 440 -2.82 7.60 1.01
CA THR A 440 -4.10 7.05 1.47
C THR A 440 -3.81 5.84 2.35
N LEU A 441 -4.54 5.69 3.45
CA LEU A 441 -4.33 4.60 4.40
C LEU A 441 -5.66 4.16 4.99
N ASP A 442 -5.88 2.85 5.09
CA ASP A 442 -7.02 2.23 5.77
C ASP A 442 -6.52 1.00 6.53
N PHE A 443 -6.49 1.13 7.85
CA PHE A 443 -6.12 0.07 8.77
C PHE A 443 -7.31 -0.32 9.64
N GLU A 444 -7.74 -1.57 9.51
CA GLU A 444 -8.84 -2.11 10.30
C GLU A 444 -8.33 -3.09 11.36
N ALA A 445 -8.19 -2.62 12.60
CA ALA A 445 -7.72 -3.48 13.68
C ALA A 445 -8.71 -4.64 13.91
N TRP A 446 -8.26 -5.88 14.04
CA TRP A 446 -9.17 -7.01 14.25
C TRP A 446 -9.55 -7.18 15.73
N ALA A 447 -10.71 -7.79 16.02
CA ALA A 447 -11.08 -8.14 17.38
C ALA A 447 -10.49 -9.52 17.74
N PRO A 448 -9.83 -9.70 18.90
CA PRO A 448 -9.22 -10.98 19.26
C PRO A 448 -10.16 -12.19 19.23
N GLN A 449 -11.47 -11.96 19.36
CA GLN A 449 -12.53 -12.98 19.31
C GLN A 449 -12.77 -13.53 17.90
N ASP A 450 -12.44 -12.76 16.85
CA ASP A 450 -12.71 -13.10 15.45
C ASP A 450 -11.59 -13.98 14.85
N GLY A 451 -10.52 -14.25 15.61
CA GLY A 451 -9.33 -14.93 15.14
C GLY A 451 -8.38 -14.00 14.37
N ARG A 452 -7.09 -14.34 14.30
CA ARG A 452 -6.12 -13.58 13.51
C ARG A 452 -6.58 -13.60 12.04
N PRO A 453 -6.73 -12.44 11.38
CA PRO A 453 -7.20 -12.42 10.01
C PRO A 453 -6.20 -13.16 9.11
N GLU A 454 -6.71 -13.88 8.10
CA GLU A 454 -5.89 -14.59 7.10
C GLU A 454 -5.07 -13.62 6.24
N THR A 455 -5.48 -12.34 6.19
CA THR A 455 -4.86 -11.27 5.40
C THR A 455 -4.71 -10.00 6.24
N LEU A 456 -3.60 -9.28 6.11
CA LEU A 456 -3.30 -8.07 6.88
C LEU A 456 -4.31 -6.94 6.65
N PRO A 457 -4.97 -6.41 7.68
CA PRO A 457 -6.02 -5.42 7.50
C PRO A 457 -5.44 -4.01 7.33
N LEU A 458 -4.42 -3.86 6.48
CA LEU A 458 -3.80 -2.59 6.11
C LEU A 458 -3.86 -2.45 4.59
N ALA A 459 -4.54 -1.43 4.12
CA ALA A 459 -4.50 -0.99 2.74
C ALA A 459 -3.89 0.41 2.70
N TYR A 460 -2.91 0.64 1.84
CA TYR A 460 -2.33 1.96 1.66
C TYR A 460 -1.93 2.22 0.22
N SER A 461 -1.75 3.50 -0.08
CA SER A 461 -1.14 3.99 -1.32
C SER A 461 -0.31 5.20 -0.98
N VAL A 462 0.85 5.27 -1.57
CA VAL A 462 1.69 6.45 -1.64
C VAL A 462 1.96 6.67 -3.11
N ASP A 463 1.70 7.88 -3.60
CA ASP A 463 2.12 8.35 -4.93
C ASP A 463 2.89 9.65 -4.70
N SER A 464 4.06 9.76 -5.30
CA SER A 464 4.94 10.91 -5.07
C SER A 464 5.81 11.23 -6.26
N HIS A 465 6.12 12.53 -6.35
CA HIS A 465 7.22 13.05 -7.15
C HIS A 465 8.32 13.49 -6.17
N ALA A 466 9.51 12.92 -6.29
CA ALA A 466 10.63 13.25 -5.42
C ALA A 466 11.70 14.06 -6.15
N GLY A 467 12.37 14.93 -5.40
CA GLY A 467 13.44 15.77 -5.95
C GLY A 467 14.72 14.97 -6.11
N THR A 468 15.32 14.57 -5.01
CA THR A 468 16.67 14.01 -4.93
C THR A 468 16.80 13.08 -3.74
N GLY A 469 17.86 12.30 -3.69
CA GLY A 469 18.16 11.46 -2.54
C GLY A 469 19.52 10.80 -2.61
N SER A 470 19.72 9.81 -1.77
CA SER A 470 20.88 8.93 -1.79
C SER A 470 20.53 7.54 -1.28
N PHE A 471 21.24 6.54 -1.75
CA PHE A 471 21.05 5.15 -1.34
C PHE A 471 22.40 4.47 -1.14
N THR A 472 22.53 3.70 -0.07
CA THR A 472 23.76 2.99 0.32
C THR A 472 23.48 1.49 0.34
N ILE A 473 24.37 0.70 -0.26
CA ILE A 473 24.46 -0.75 -0.07
C ILE A 473 25.92 -1.06 0.31
N ALA A 474 26.18 -1.22 1.61
CA ALA A 474 27.52 -1.44 2.15
C ALA A 474 28.23 -2.67 1.54
N PRO A 475 27.55 -3.79 1.22
CA PRO A 475 28.21 -4.90 0.51
C PRO A 475 28.70 -4.60 -0.92
N LEU A 476 28.15 -3.58 -1.61
CA LEU A 476 28.43 -3.31 -3.01
C LEU A 476 29.33 -2.08 -3.23
N HIS A 477 29.19 -1.05 -2.39
CA HIS A 477 29.91 0.20 -2.56
C HIS A 477 30.13 0.90 -1.22
N ASP A 478 31.36 1.37 -1.00
CA ASP A 478 31.75 2.18 0.15
C ASP A 478 31.23 3.62 0.01
N GLY A 479 29.93 3.80 0.22
CA GLY A 479 29.32 5.14 0.34
C GLY A 479 27.91 5.26 -0.24
N PRO A 480 27.28 6.44 -0.06
CA PRO A 480 25.97 6.73 -0.62
C PRO A 480 26.05 7.00 -2.12
N MET A 481 25.32 6.23 -2.91
CA MET A 481 25.05 6.51 -4.32
C MET A 481 23.99 7.61 -4.44
N PRO A 482 24.19 8.64 -5.28
CA PRO A 482 23.21 9.71 -5.42
C PRO A 482 21.99 9.24 -6.22
N ILE A 483 20.82 9.73 -5.82
CA ILE A 483 19.59 9.66 -6.60
C ILE A 483 19.34 11.08 -7.13
N ASP A 484 19.65 11.31 -8.40
CA ASP A 484 19.67 12.65 -8.99
C ASP A 484 18.27 13.21 -9.22
N GLU A 485 17.32 12.34 -9.55
CA GLU A 485 15.91 12.69 -9.77
C GLU A 485 15.02 11.47 -9.55
N ILE A 486 13.87 11.63 -8.88
CA ILE A 486 12.83 10.59 -8.81
C ILE A 486 11.57 11.15 -9.46
N THR A 487 11.38 10.83 -10.73
CA THR A 487 10.25 11.35 -11.51
C THR A 487 8.91 10.87 -10.96
N ARG A 488 8.84 9.63 -10.49
CA ARG A 488 7.64 9.06 -9.89
C ARG A 488 8.01 7.90 -8.98
N ILE A 489 7.33 7.78 -7.85
CA ILE A 489 7.34 6.58 -7.02
C ILE A 489 5.91 6.26 -6.57
N GLU A 490 5.55 5.00 -6.67
CA GLU A 490 4.28 4.48 -6.18
C GLU A 490 4.52 3.30 -5.25
N LEU A 491 3.90 3.34 -4.07
CA LEU A 491 3.90 2.24 -3.11
C LEU A 491 2.46 1.90 -2.77
N ALA A 492 2.08 0.63 -2.80
CA ALA A 492 0.71 0.25 -2.47
C ALA A 492 0.61 -1.15 -1.84
N SER A 493 -0.39 -1.33 -0.99
CA SER A 493 -0.80 -2.65 -0.48
C SER A 493 -2.32 -2.68 -0.27
N GLY A 494 -2.94 -3.86 -0.37
CA GLY A 494 -4.33 -4.10 0.03
C GLY A 494 -5.42 -3.43 -0.82
N LYS A 495 -5.14 -3.09 -2.08
CA LYS A 495 -6.10 -2.51 -3.05
C LYS A 495 -6.70 -3.57 -3.99
N ARG A 496 -7.76 -3.24 -4.73
CA ARG A 496 -8.43 -4.18 -5.67
C ARG A 496 -7.51 -4.85 -6.69
N TYR A 497 -6.38 -4.21 -7.03
CA TYR A 497 -5.37 -4.73 -7.95
C TYR A 497 -4.07 -5.16 -7.25
N HIS A 498 -3.94 -4.93 -5.93
CA HIS A 498 -2.77 -5.27 -5.12
C HIS A 498 -3.23 -6.06 -3.89
N PRO A 499 -3.12 -7.41 -3.89
CA PRO A 499 -3.65 -8.25 -2.81
C PRO A 499 -3.12 -7.82 -1.42
N LEU A 500 -3.93 -8.04 -0.37
CA LEU A 500 -3.51 -7.80 1.02
C LEU A 500 -2.30 -8.69 1.36
N GLY A 501 -1.25 -8.12 1.95
CA GLY A 501 -0.05 -8.84 2.40
C GLY A 501 1.19 -8.57 1.55
N ASP A 502 1.02 -8.21 0.28
CA ASP A 502 2.12 -7.83 -0.61
C ASP A 502 2.34 -6.31 -0.59
N VAL A 503 3.58 -5.87 -0.64
CA VAL A 503 3.95 -4.46 -0.82
C VAL A 503 4.41 -4.27 -2.25
N TRP A 504 3.62 -3.57 -3.05
CA TRP A 504 3.99 -3.21 -4.41
C TRP A 504 4.78 -1.90 -4.42
N ILE A 505 5.82 -1.85 -5.24
CA ILE A 505 6.66 -0.69 -5.46
C ILE A 505 6.88 -0.51 -6.96
N SER A 506 6.71 0.71 -7.47
CA SER A 506 7.19 1.05 -8.81
C SER A 506 7.67 2.50 -8.88
N GLY A 507 8.50 2.82 -9.86
CA GLY A 507 8.95 4.18 -10.06
C GLY A 507 9.99 4.32 -11.16
N GLU A 508 10.32 5.58 -11.40
CA GLU A 508 11.32 6.02 -12.36
C GLU A 508 12.28 6.99 -11.65
N ALA A 509 13.57 6.69 -11.71
CA ALA A 509 14.60 7.48 -11.04
C ALA A 509 15.93 7.49 -11.81
N ALA A 510 16.69 8.58 -11.69
CA ALA A 510 18.07 8.66 -12.14
C ALA A 510 19.00 8.20 -11.00
N LEU A 511 19.43 6.94 -11.04
CA LEU A 511 20.32 6.33 -10.05
C LEU A 511 21.77 6.54 -10.48
N ALA A 512 22.54 7.31 -9.71
CA ALA A 512 23.92 7.67 -10.04
C ALA A 512 24.10 8.15 -11.49
N GLY A 513 23.20 8.98 -12.00
CA GLY A 513 23.17 9.47 -13.38
C GLY A 513 22.49 8.55 -14.41
N SER A 514 22.13 7.31 -14.05
CA SER A 514 21.54 6.33 -14.98
C SER A 514 20.01 6.33 -14.93
N PRO A 515 19.30 6.54 -16.07
CA PRO A 515 17.84 6.53 -16.13
C PRO A 515 17.30 5.13 -15.88
N SER A 516 16.75 4.93 -14.70
CA SER A 516 16.34 3.63 -14.17
C SER A 516 14.83 3.57 -13.93
N VAL A 517 14.24 2.42 -14.23
CA VAL A 517 12.86 2.07 -13.93
C VAL A 517 12.88 0.88 -12.99
N PHE A 518 12.12 0.96 -11.91
CA PHE A 518 11.94 -0.17 -11.00
C PHE A 518 10.47 -0.49 -10.84
N ASP A 519 10.14 -1.77 -10.74
CA ASP A 519 8.79 -2.27 -10.49
C ASP A 519 8.90 -3.63 -9.83
N GLY A 520 8.04 -3.90 -8.86
CA GLY A 520 8.08 -5.15 -8.14
C GLY A 520 7.15 -5.21 -6.96
N ARG A 521 7.23 -6.31 -6.24
CA ARG A 521 6.51 -6.54 -5.01
C ARG A 521 7.35 -7.32 -4.01
N LEU A 522 7.21 -6.95 -2.75
CA LEU A 522 7.59 -7.77 -1.62
C LEU A 522 6.40 -8.68 -1.31
N LEU A 523 6.58 -9.98 -1.53
CA LEU A 523 5.60 -11.01 -1.26
C LEU A 523 5.57 -11.26 0.25
N ASP A 524 4.36 -11.26 0.83
CA ASP A 524 4.16 -11.54 2.27
C ASP A 524 5.13 -10.75 3.19
N ALA A 525 5.21 -9.42 3.00
CA ALA A 525 6.21 -8.54 3.60
C ALA A 525 6.24 -8.53 5.15
N PHE A 526 5.23 -9.12 5.79
CA PHE A 526 5.10 -9.21 7.25
C PHE A 526 5.02 -10.67 7.75
N GLY A 527 5.23 -11.63 6.86
CA GLY A 527 5.34 -13.07 7.12
C GLY A 527 6.69 -13.59 6.62
N SER A 528 6.68 -14.58 5.73
CA SER A 528 7.90 -15.05 5.08
C SER A 528 8.18 -14.19 3.85
N ILE A 529 8.96 -13.13 4.05
CA ILE A 529 9.27 -12.13 3.02
C ILE A 529 9.87 -12.84 1.78
N GLY A 530 9.32 -12.52 0.62
CA GLY A 530 9.91 -12.86 -0.68
C GLY A 530 9.97 -11.65 -1.61
N PHE A 531 10.81 -11.76 -2.62
CA PHE A 531 11.05 -10.74 -3.62
C PHE A 531 10.50 -11.18 -4.98
N ASP A 532 9.95 -10.22 -5.71
CA ASP A 532 9.62 -10.26 -7.12
C ASP A 532 9.82 -8.82 -7.61
N PHE A 533 11.08 -8.43 -7.81
CA PHE A 533 11.49 -7.06 -8.05
C PHE A 533 12.36 -6.95 -9.29
N ARG A 534 12.12 -5.93 -10.10
CA ARG A 534 12.86 -5.66 -11.32
C ARG A 534 13.38 -4.23 -11.30
N LEU A 535 14.66 -4.08 -11.65
CA LEU A 535 15.33 -2.82 -11.91
C LEU A 535 15.87 -2.86 -13.34
N ALA A 536 15.65 -1.81 -14.13
CA ALA A 536 16.17 -1.73 -15.49
C ALA A 536 16.66 -0.31 -15.81
N THR A 537 17.80 -0.20 -16.46
CA THR A 537 18.34 1.05 -17.00
C THR A 537 18.54 0.94 -18.51
N THR A 538 18.44 2.07 -19.20
CA THR A 538 18.79 2.17 -20.62
C THR A 538 20.23 2.61 -20.87
N ASP A 539 20.92 3.07 -19.83
CA ASP A 539 22.32 3.46 -19.85
C ASP A 539 22.95 3.03 -18.53
N ALA A 540 23.77 1.99 -18.56
CA ALA A 540 24.47 1.47 -17.38
C ALA A 540 25.80 2.19 -17.11
N GLY A 541 26.24 3.09 -18.00
CA GLY A 541 27.54 3.76 -17.91
C GLY A 541 27.76 4.50 -16.58
N PRO A 542 26.86 5.42 -16.19
CA PRO A 542 27.03 6.17 -14.94
C PRO A 542 26.99 5.27 -13.68
N LEU A 543 26.14 4.24 -13.67
CA LEU A 543 26.10 3.23 -12.59
C LEU A 543 27.40 2.41 -12.53
N ALA A 544 27.91 2.00 -13.70
CA ALA A 544 29.16 1.27 -13.83
C ALA A 544 30.36 2.08 -13.30
N GLU A 545 30.45 3.36 -13.64
CA GLU A 545 31.51 4.26 -13.15
C GLU A 545 31.47 4.46 -11.64
N THR A 546 30.28 4.35 -11.03
CA THR A 546 30.09 4.49 -9.58
C THR A 546 30.44 3.21 -8.83
N LEU A 547 29.96 2.07 -9.34
CA LEU A 547 30.16 0.75 -8.72
C LEU A 547 31.58 0.20 -8.97
N PHE A 548 32.12 0.40 -10.17
CA PHE A 548 33.42 -0.08 -10.63
C PHE A 548 34.24 1.09 -11.16
N PRO A 549 34.67 2.02 -10.28
CA PRO A 549 35.43 3.19 -10.68
C PRO A 549 36.71 2.77 -11.40
N ALA A 550 37.13 3.59 -12.37
CA ALA A 550 38.34 3.29 -13.12
C ALA A 550 39.55 3.28 -12.18
N GLU A 551 40.36 2.23 -12.28
CA GLU A 551 41.61 2.08 -11.54
C GLU A 551 42.81 2.24 -12.48
N PRO A 552 43.95 2.78 -12.02
CA PRO A 552 45.15 2.84 -12.82
C PRO A 552 45.74 1.44 -13.02
N ASP A 553 45.95 1.04 -14.27
CA ASP A 553 46.70 -0.17 -14.62
C ASP A 553 48.20 -0.05 -14.26
N ASP A 554 48.97 -1.12 -14.44
CA ASP A 554 50.43 -1.15 -14.19
C ASP A 554 51.22 -0.11 -14.99
N GLN A 555 50.61 0.46 -16.05
CA GLN A 555 51.17 1.52 -16.88
C GLN A 555 50.65 2.93 -16.49
N GLY A 556 49.82 3.02 -15.44
CA GLY A 556 49.21 4.24 -14.93
C GLY A 556 48.05 4.77 -15.78
N ARG A 557 47.44 3.97 -16.66
CA ARG A 557 46.25 4.34 -17.44
C ARG A 557 45.00 3.96 -16.67
N MET A 558 44.06 4.88 -16.59
CA MET A 558 42.76 4.62 -15.94
C MET A 558 41.94 3.66 -16.81
N ARG A 559 41.55 2.51 -16.24
CA ARG A 559 40.70 1.51 -16.89
C ARG A 559 39.57 1.13 -15.95
N SER A 560 38.38 0.96 -16.49
CA SER A 560 37.26 0.39 -15.74
C SER A 560 37.07 -1.05 -16.18
N LEU A 561 36.87 -1.93 -15.20
CA LEU A 561 36.52 -3.35 -15.42
C LEU A 561 35.22 -3.49 -16.23
N PHE A 562 34.32 -2.52 -16.11
CA PHE A 562 33.00 -2.58 -16.70
C PHE A 562 32.60 -1.21 -17.24
N SER A 563 32.23 -1.13 -18.52
CA SER A 563 31.66 0.08 -19.12
C SER A 563 30.36 -0.26 -19.85
N GLY A 564 29.35 0.58 -19.66
CA GLY A 564 28.01 0.37 -20.19
C GLY A 564 27.38 1.64 -20.75
N THR A 565 28.17 2.58 -21.26
CA THR A 565 27.65 3.87 -21.77
C THR A 565 26.69 3.65 -22.93
N GLY A 566 25.41 3.98 -22.71
CA GLY A 566 24.32 3.75 -23.67
C GLY A 566 23.85 2.30 -23.77
N SER A 567 24.30 1.45 -22.85
CA SER A 567 24.03 0.02 -22.83
C SER A 567 22.92 -0.31 -21.82
N PRO A 568 21.83 -0.97 -22.23
CA PRO A 568 20.74 -1.33 -21.33
C PRO A 568 21.12 -2.52 -20.44
N VAL A 569 20.73 -2.44 -19.17
CA VAL A 569 20.91 -3.52 -18.17
C VAL A 569 19.62 -3.67 -17.38
N SER A 570 19.22 -4.91 -17.10
CA SER A 570 18.13 -5.21 -16.17
C SER A 570 18.55 -6.26 -15.15
N LEU A 571 18.20 -6.01 -13.90
CA LEU A 571 18.29 -6.91 -12.76
C LEU A 571 16.87 -7.34 -12.36
N GLU A 572 16.67 -8.62 -12.14
CA GLU A 572 15.44 -9.20 -11.60
C GLU A 572 15.79 -10.02 -10.36
N VAL A 573 15.04 -9.83 -9.29
CA VAL A 573 15.25 -10.43 -7.97
C VAL A 573 13.99 -11.21 -7.61
N MET A 574 14.11 -12.54 -7.49
CA MET A 574 13.00 -13.45 -7.27
C MET A 574 13.26 -14.41 -6.10
N GLY A 575 12.21 -14.84 -5.42
CA GLY A 575 12.28 -15.91 -4.40
C GLY A 575 12.19 -15.40 -2.95
N PRO A 576 12.11 -16.30 -1.97
CA PRO A 576 12.10 -15.92 -0.55
C PRO A 576 13.45 -15.29 -0.15
N VAL A 577 13.48 -14.47 0.92
CA VAL A 577 14.73 -13.84 1.44
C VAL A 577 15.86 -14.84 1.66
N ASP A 578 15.52 -16.08 2.01
CA ASP A 578 16.46 -17.15 2.29
C ASP A 578 16.96 -17.90 1.03
N GLU A 579 16.29 -17.76 -0.12
CA GLU A 579 16.64 -18.44 -1.38
C GLU A 579 16.44 -17.46 -2.56
N VAL A 580 17.17 -16.34 -2.52
CA VAL A 580 17.05 -15.28 -3.54
C VAL A 580 17.78 -15.68 -4.82
N VAL A 581 17.10 -15.52 -5.95
CA VAL A 581 17.64 -15.66 -7.31
C VAL A 581 17.77 -14.26 -7.90
N LEU A 582 18.97 -13.93 -8.38
CA LEU A 582 19.29 -12.65 -9.02
C LEU A 582 19.60 -12.88 -10.50
N ASP A 583 18.71 -12.47 -11.38
CA ASP A 583 18.90 -12.55 -12.83
C ASP A 583 19.34 -11.20 -13.39
N ILE A 584 20.50 -11.17 -14.05
CA ILE A 584 21.06 -9.96 -14.66
C ILE A 584 21.16 -10.19 -16.17
N VAL A 585 20.59 -9.26 -16.95
CA VAL A 585 20.68 -9.23 -18.41
C VAL A 585 21.22 -7.89 -18.85
N GLY A 586 22.25 -7.90 -19.68
CA GLY A 586 22.88 -6.72 -20.25
C GLY A 586 23.22 -6.90 -21.72
N GLN A 587 23.23 -5.81 -22.49
CA GLN A 587 23.51 -5.83 -23.92
C GLN A 587 24.49 -4.73 -24.33
N GLY A 588 25.40 -5.05 -25.25
CA GLY A 588 26.38 -4.09 -25.75
C GLY A 588 27.30 -3.54 -24.66
N LEU A 589 27.65 -4.35 -23.66
CA LEU A 589 28.52 -3.96 -22.56
C LEU A 589 30.00 -4.09 -22.98
N THR A 590 30.89 -3.43 -22.25
CA THR A 590 32.34 -3.62 -22.38
C THR A 590 32.87 -4.15 -21.07
N VAL A 591 33.60 -5.26 -21.10
CA VAL A 591 34.17 -5.91 -19.93
C VAL A 591 35.67 -6.06 -20.12
N ASP A 592 36.47 -5.41 -19.28
CA ASP A 592 37.94 -5.48 -19.30
C ASP A 592 38.42 -6.22 -18.05
N LEU A 593 38.46 -7.57 -18.12
CA LEU A 593 38.73 -8.42 -16.96
C LEU A 593 40.21 -8.44 -16.54
N PHE A 594 41.12 -7.98 -17.39
CA PHE A 594 42.57 -8.09 -17.16
C PHE A 594 43.28 -6.75 -17.37
N PRO A 595 44.43 -6.53 -16.73
CA PRO A 595 45.22 -5.30 -16.94
C PRO A 595 45.66 -5.12 -18.40
N GLU A 596 45.84 -6.23 -19.13
CA GLU A 596 46.29 -6.26 -20.51
C GLU A 596 45.14 -6.00 -21.51
N PRO A 597 45.28 -5.05 -22.45
CA PRO A 597 44.21 -4.66 -23.38
C PRO A 597 43.72 -5.76 -24.33
N ALA A 598 44.46 -6.87 -24.42
CA ALA A 598 44.12 -7.99 -25.30
C ALA A 598 42.82 -8.69 -24.88
N TRP A 599 42.41 -8.57 -23.61
CA TRP A 599 41.29 -9.31 -23.04
C TRP A 599 40.04 -8.47 -22.81
N ALA A 600 40.04 -7.21 -23.27
CA ALA A 600 38.83 -6.40 -23.30
C ALA A 600 37.81 -7.03 -24.26
N LEU A 601 36.63 -7.31 -23.73
CA LEU A 601 35.48 -7.81 -24.48
C LEU A 601 34.56 -6.64 -24.78
N ASP A 602 34.34 -6.37 -26.06
CA ASP A 602 33.44 -5.34 -26.55
C ASP A 602 32.10 -5.94 -27.01
N ASP A 603 31.03 -5.14 -27.04
CA ASP A 603 29.69 -5.55 -27.52
C ASP A 603 29.19 -6.83 -26.83
N VAL A 604 29.34 -6.87 -25.50
CA VAL A 604 29.02 -8.02 -24.66
C VAL A 604 27.52 -8.06 -24.39
N ASP A 605 26.89 -9.11 -24.90
CA ASP A 605 25.56 -9.55 -24.50
C ASP A 605 25.70 -10.63 -23.44
N VAL A 606 25.13 -10.38 -22.26
CA VAL A 606 25.22 -11.27 -21.11
C VAL A 606 23.85 -11.51 -20.48
N ALA A 607 23.60 -12.75 -20.10
CA ALA A 607 22.51 -13.15 -19.22
C ALA A 607 23.10 -14.11 -18.18
N VAL A 608 23.11 -13.67 -16.92
CA VAL A 608 23.58 -14.46 -15.78
C VAL A 608 22.51 -14.58 -14.70
N SER A 609 22.55 -15.69 -13.99
CA SER A 609 21.75 -15.93 -12.79
C SER A 609 22.69 -16.18 -11.63
N LEU A 610 22.54 -15.43 -10.54
CA LEU A 610 23.24 -15.66 -9.29
C LEU A 610 22.26 -16.30 -8.29
N VAL A 611 22.61 -17.50 -7.82
CA VAL A 611 21.77 -18.34 -6.96
C VAL A 611 22.64 -18.98 -5.88
N GLN A 612 22.09 -19.18 -4.69
CA GLN A 612 22.69 -20.01 -3.65
C GLN A 612 22.24 -21.47 -3.86
N ASP A 613 23.15 -22.31 -4.36
CA ASP A 613 22.88 -23.70 -4.78
C ASP A 613 24.00 -24.63 -4.24
N PRO A 614 23.75 -25.95 -4.08
CA PRO A 614 24.81 -26.90 -3.76
C PRO A 614 25.88 -26.95 -4.86
N LEU A 615 27.11 -27.28 -4.47
CA LEU A 615 28.24 -27.38 -5.40
C LEU A 615 27.90 -28.33 -6.58
N PRO A 616 28.05 -27.89 -7.85
CA PRO A 616 27.72 -28.73 -9.01
C PRO A 616 28.53 -30.03 -9.06
N ASP A 617 27.93 -31.10 -9.58
CA ASP A 617 28.52 -32.45 -9.61
C ASP A 617 29.94 -32.51 -10.21
N VAL A 618 30.30 -31.59 -11.12
CA VAL A 618 31.66 -31.51 -11.72
C VAL A 618 32.75 -31.25 -10.69
N TRP A 619 32.39 -30.66 -9.54
CA TRP A 619 33.29 -30.32 -8.46
C TRP A 619 33.24 -31.31 -7.29
N ALA A 620 32.42 -32.37 -7.38
CA ALA A 620 32.22 -33.32 -6.29
C ALA A 620 33.50 -34.05 -5.86
N ASP A 621 34.49 -34.15 -6.76
CA ASP A 621 35.77 -34.85 -6.52
C ASP A 621 36.89 -33.93 -5.98
N LEU A 622 36.64 -32.62 -5.80
CA LEU A 622 37.60 -31.75 -5.13
C LEU A 622 37.66 -32.12 -3.63
N ASP A 623 38.86 -32.32 -3.10
CA ASP A 623 39.10 -32.47 -1.65
C ASP A 623 38.81 -31.13 -0.94
N HIS A 624 37.53 -30.77 -0.87
CA HIS A 624 37.03 -29.57 -0.24
C HIS A 624 36.71 -29.88 1.24
N PRO A 625 36.96 -28.97 2.19
CA PRO A 625 36.47 -29.11 3.57
C PRO A 625 34.95 -29.38 3.65
N ALA A 626 34.14 -28.90 2.68
CA ALA A 626 32.72 -29.21 2.56
C ALA A 626 32.45 -30.71 2.33
N ASN A 627 33.29 -31.40 1.56
CA ASN A 627 33.20 -32.84 1.33
C ASN A 627 33.57 -33.64 2.59
N GLU A 628 34.56 -33.20 3.38
CA GLU A 628 34.88 -33.84 4.67
C GLU A 628 33.72 -33.70 5.68
N VAL A 629 33.04 -32.55 5.70
CA VAL A 629 31.86 -32.30 6.54
C VAL A 629 30.67 -33.12 6.06
N ALA A 630 30.41 -33.19 4.76
CA ALA A 630 29.36 -34.01 4.16
C ALA A 630 29.60 -35.52 4.39
N GLU A 631 30.83 -36.02 4.27
CA GLU A 631 31.20 -37.40 4.59
C GLU A 631 31.10 -37.69 6.09
N ALA A 632 31.50 -36.76 6.96
CA ALA A 632 31.33 -36.88 8.41
C ALA A 632 29.84 -36.90 8.82
N ARG A 633 28.98 -36.17 8.09
CA ARG A 633 27.51 -36.14 8.25
C ARG A 633 26.87 -37.45 7.76
N ALA A 634 27.30 -37.97 6.61
CA ALA A 634 26.87 -39.27 6.07
C ALA A 634 27.33 -40.46 6.94
N ALA A 635 28.47 -40.32 7.62
CA ALA A 635 28.97 -41.25 8.63
C ALA A 635 28.30 -41.11 10.00
N GLY A 636 27.40 -40.12 10.19
CA GLY A 636 26.67 -39.88 11.44
C GLY A 636 27.55 -39.37 12.59
N LEU A 637 28.70 -38.76 12.29
CA LEU A 637 29.67 -38.25 13.26
C LEU A 637 29.38 -36.81 13.71
N VAL A 638 28.54 -36.07 12.97
CA VAL A 638 28.06 -34.72 13.30
C VAL A 638 26.56 -34.79 13.60
N SER A 639 26.14 -34.31 14.78
CA SER A 639 24.73 -34.29 15.20
C SER A 639 24.01 -33.14 14.51
N LEU A 640 22.86 -33.43 13.87
CA LEU A 640 21.90 -32.41 13.44
C LEU A 640 21.54 -31.53 14.65
N SER A 641 21.94 -30.27 14.63
CA SER A 641 21.27 -29.25 15.44
C SER A 641 19.82 -29.16 14.96
N ALA A 642 18.88 -28.96 15.89
CA ALA A 642 17.43 -28.98 15.59
C ALA A 642 16.94 -27.71 14.87
N ASP A 643 17.85 -26.76 14.65
CA ASP A 643 17.65 -25.52 13.93
C ASP A 643 18.44 -25.66 12.61
N GLY A 644 17.78 -25.58 11.45
CA GLY A 644 18.32 -25.93 10.12
C GLY A 644 19.51 -25.10 9.61
N GLU A 645 20.31 -24.49 10.48
CA GLU A 645 21.49 -23.68 10.15
C GLU A 645 22.67 -24.53 9.63
N ASP A 646 22.76 -25.81 9.97
CA ASP A 646 23.84 -26.68 9.48
C ASP A 646 23.61 -27.17 8.02
N GLU A 647 22.40 -27.09 7.45
CA GLU A 647 22.15 -27.47 6.02
C GLU A 647 22.62 -26.39 5.03
N ARG A 648 22.63 -25.11 5.42
CA ARG A 648 23.06 -23.99 4.56
C ARG A 648 24.58 -23.87 4.37
N ARG A 649 25.40 -24.61 5.14
CA ARG A 649 26.86 -24.62 4.99
C ARG A 649 27.36 -25.35 3.75
N ASP A 650 26.48 -26.09 3.06
CA ASP A 650 26.82 -26.86 1.85
C ASP A 650 26.37 -26.14 0.54
N GLU A 651 25.74 -24.96 0.65
CA GLU A 651 25.28 -24.16 -0.50
C GLU A 651 26.23 -22.99 -0.78
N ARG A 652 26.48 -22.72 -2.05
CA ARG A 652 27.42 -21.71 -2.54
C ARG A 652 26.72 -20.72 -3.45
N TRP A 653 27.23 -19.49 -3.48
CA TRP A 653 26.85 -18.53 -4.51
C TRP A 653 27.45 -18.93 -5.87
N ILE A 654 26.58 -19.25 -6.82
CA ILE A 654 26.94 -19.70 -8.16
C ILE A 654 26.38 -18.72 -9.18
N PHE A 655 27.26 -18.22 -10.05
CA PHE A 655 26.90 -17.52 -11.28
C PHE A 655 26.72 -18.53 -12.41
N TYR A 656 25.47 -18.77 -12.80
CA TYR A 656 25.17 -19.51 -14.01
C TYR A 656 25.19 -18.57 -15.22
N LEU A 657 25.93 -18.95 -16.25
CA LEU A 657 26.05 -18.20 -17.49
C LEU A 657 25.10 -18.79 -18.54
N ASP A 658 23.96 -18.14 -18.76
CA ASP A 658 22.97 -18.60 -19.75
C ASP A 658 23.28 -18.10 -21.16
N THR A 659 23.73 -16.84 -21.26
CA THR A 659 24.21 -16.25 -22.50
C THR A 659 25.41 -15.38 -22.19
N PHE A 660 26.47 -15.56 -22.97
CA PHE A 660 27.61 -14.67 -22.99
C PHE A 660 28.13 -14.66 -24.42
N ARG A 661 28.15 -13.50 -25.03
CA ARG A 661 28.65 -13.29 -26.38
C ARG A 661 29.29 -11.92 -26.44
N GLY A 662 30.50 -11.85 -26.94
CA GLY A 662 31.19 -10.59 -27.16
C GLY A 662 32.09 -10.65 -28.37
N SER A 663 32.69 -9.50 -28.65
CA SER A 663 33.80 -9.35 -29.57
C SER A 663 35.09 -9.29 -28.75
N ALA A 664 36.04 -10.15 -29.08
CA ALA A 664 37.37 -10.14 -28.47
C ALA A 664 38.38 -10.55 -29.53
N LEU A 665 39.59 -9.98 -29.44
CA LEU A 665 40.71 -10.32 -30.30
C LEU A 665 40.35 -10.23 -31.81
N ASP A 666 39.69 -9.15 -32.25
CA ASP A 666 39.12 -8.95 -33.61
C ASP A 666 38.08 -9.99 -34.08
N GLY A 667 37.71 -10.95 -33.24
CA GLY A 667 36.75 -12.01 -33.53
C GLY A 667 35.52 -11.96 -32.63
N SER A 668 34.72 -13.02 -32.66
CA SER A 668 33.61 -13.22 -31.74
C SER A 668 33.84 -14.44 -30.85
N VAL A 669 33.57 -14.25 -29.57
CA VAL A 669 33.56 -15.31 -28.56
C VAL A 669 32.14 -15.43 -28.04
N ARG A 670 31.65 -16.66 -27.86
CA ARG A 670 30.32 -16.90 -27.27
C ARG A 670 30.28 -18.22 -26.51
N LEU A 671 29.40 -18.32 -25.53
CA LEU A 671 29.12 -19.61 -24.90
C LEU A 671 28.50 -20.58 -25.88
N HIS A 672 29.00 -21.80 -25.81
CA HIS A 672 28.45 -22.94 -26.52
C HIS A 672 27.23 -23.44 -25.73
N ARG A 673 26.04 -22.98 -26.11
CA ARG A 673 24.76 -23.23 -25.41
C ARG A 673 24.62 -24.68 -24.90
N ARG A 674 24.91 -24.90 -23.62
CA ARG A 674 24.76 -26.19 -22.94
C ARG A 674 23.73 -26.20 -21.80
N GLY A 675 23.21 -25.03 -21.42
CA GLY A 675 22.13 -24.87 -20.44
C GLY A 675 22.58 -25.18 -19.00
N ARG A 676 22.77 -24.14 -18.18
CA ARG A 676 23.21 -24.19 -16.77
C ARG A 676 24.44 -25.07 -16.45
N GLN A 677 25.22 -25.45 -17.46
CA GLN A 677 26.49 -26.16 -17.28
C GLN A 677 27.67 -25.20 -17.20
N ASP A 678 27.56 -24.03 -17.81
CA ASP A 678 28.57 -22.98 -17.77
C ASP A 678 28.33 -22.14 -16.50
N HIS A 679 29.29 -22.12 -15.58
CA HIS A 679 29.12 -21.50 -14.28
C HIS A 679 30.45 -21.08 -13.61
N VAL A 680 30.32 -20.15 -12.67
CA VAL A 680 31.38 -19.70 -11.76
C VAL A 680 30.89 -19.85 -10.32
N VAL A 681 31.62 -20.60 -9.50
CA VAL A 681 31.38 -20.69 -8.05
C VAL A 681 32.24 -19.63 -7.37
N LEU A 682 31.60 -18.75 -6.61
CA LEU A 682 32.30 -17.67 -5.90
C LEU A 682 33.11 -18.22 -4.73
N ALA A 683 34.30 -17.64 -4.52
CA ALA A 683 35.16 -17.94 -3.40
C ALA A 683 34.57 -17.42 -2.08
N GLU A 684 34.68 -18.21 -1.01
CA GLU A 684 34.53 -17.74 0.37
C GLU A 684 35.93 -17.53 1.00
N GLU A 685 35.97 -16.99 2.23
CA GLU A 685 37.25 -16.68 2.89
C GLU A 685 38.10 -17.95 3.08
N GLY A 686 39.26 -17.99 2.39
CA GLY A 686 40.19 -19.13 2.39
C GLY A 686 39.84 -20.27 1.43
N GLU A 687 38.95 -20.04 0.47
CA GLU A 687 38.55 -21.03 -0.53
C GLU A 687 38.76 -20.53 -1.97
N PRO A 688 39.00 -21.41 -2.95
CA PRO A 688 39.24 -21.01 -4.33
C PRO A 688 37.95 -20.66 -5.08
N MET A 689 38.09 -19.81 -6.10
CA MET A 689 37.07 -19.60 -7.12
C MET A 689 37.13 -20.73 -8.15
N LEU A 690 35.96 -21.27 -8.54
CA LEU A 690 35.86 -22.40 -9.47
C LEU A 690 35.14 -21.96 -10.75
N VAL A 691 35.73 -22.23 -11.92
CA VAL A 691 35.18 -21.82 -13.22
C VAL A 691 35.08 -23.01 -14.17
N SER A 692 33.90 -23.19 -14.77
CA SER A 692 33.66 -24.19 -15.83
C SER A 692 32.85 -23.54 -16.95
N VAL A 693 33.43 -23.43 -18.15
CA VAL A 693 32.82 -22.70 -19.27
C VAL A 693 33.21 -23.32 -20.62
N TYR A 694 32.26 -23.41 -21.55
CA TYR A 694 32.56 -23.81 -22.92
C TYR A 694 32.35 -22.66 -23.93
N LEU A 695 33.44 -22.25 -24.57
CA LEU A 695 33.47 -21.11 -25.49
C LEU A 695 33.63 -21.56 -26.96
N ASP A 696 32.81 -21.01 -27.85
CA ASP A 696 33.03 -21.01 -29.29
C ASP A 696 33.83 -19.75 -29.70
N MET A 697 34.95 -19.93 -30.40
CA MET A 697 35.73 -18.87 -31.01
C MET A 697 35.44 -18.80 -32.52
N ILE A 698 35.18 -17.60 -33.03
CA ILE A 698 34.87 -17.36 -34.45
C ILE A 698 35.66 -16.16 -34.95
N GLY A 699 36.71 -16.42 -35.73
CA GLY A 699 37.53 -15.38 -36.36
C GLY A 699 38.44 -14.64 -35.39
N VAL A 700 38.78 -15.28 -34.25
CA VAL A 700 39.64 -14.71 -33.21
C VAL A 700 41.10 -14.65 -33.66
N ASN A 701 41.76 -13.52 -33.48
CA ASN A 701 43.17 -13.31 -33.79
C ASN A 701 44.05 -13.54 -32.55
N LEU A 702 44.59 -14.75 -32.44
CA LEU A 702 45.46 -15.14 -31.30
C LEU A 702 46.76 -14.34 -31.24
N GLY A 703 47.19 -13.69 -32.33
CA GLY A 703 48.34 -12.79 -32.32
C GLY A 703 48.19 -11.62 -31.35
N GLN A 704 46.95 -11.26 -30.97
CA GLN A 704 46.70 -10.21 -30.01
C GLN A 704 46.91 -10.64 -28.55
N LEU A 705 47.00 -11.94 -28.25
CA LEU A 705 47.22 -12.45 -26.88
C LEU A 705 48.59 -12.13 -26.31
N THR A 706 49.58 -11.87 -27.17
CA THR A 706 50.96 -11.61 -26.75
C THR A 706 51.44 -10.26 -27.28
N PRO A 707 50.80 -9.14 -26.86
CA PRO A 707 51.12 -7.82 -27.41
C PRO A 707 52.56 -7.38 -27.10
N ASP A 708 53.14 -7.91 -26.02
CA ASP A 708 54.51 -7.60 -25.57
C ASP A 708 55.59 -8.43 -26.27
N ASP A 709 55.21 -9.47 -27.04
CA ASP A 709 56.11 -10.26 -27.88
C ASP A 709 55.71 -10.09 -29.36
N PRO A 710 56.32 -9.12 -30.08
CA PRO A 710 56.00 -8.88 -31.48
C PRO A 710 56.33 -10.05 -32.41
N GLU A 711 57.31 -10.90 -32.05
CA GLU A 711 57.68 -12.06 -32.86
C GLU A 711 56.59 -13.14 -32.74
N LEU A 712 56.18 -13.47 -31.51
CA LEU A 712 55.11 -14.44 -31.26
C LEU A 712 53.75 -13.93 -31.75
N SER A 713 53.46 -12.65 -31.57
CA SER A 713 52.26 -11.98 -32.09
C SER A 713 52.17 -12.10 -33.60
N ALA A 714 53.26 -11.77 -34.32
CA ALA A 714 53.33 -11.93 -35.77
C ALA A 714 53.17 -13.40 -36.19
N MET A 715 53.75 -14.34 -35.43
CA MET A 715 53.60 -15.77 -35.71
C MET A 715 52.15 -16.26 -35.56
N LEU A 716 51.38 -15.73 -34.62
CA LEU A 716 50.02 -16.19 -34.32
C LEU A 716 48.93 -15.36 -35.02
N THR A 717 49.31 -14.29 -35.73
CA THR A 717 48.37 -13.40 -36.41
C THR A 717 47.57 -14.13 -37.50
N GLY A 718 46.25 -14.01 -37.46
CA GLY A 718 45.32 -14.59 -38.44
C GLY A 718 43.91 -14.81 -37.89
N GLU A 719 43.18 -15.76 -38.47
CA GLU A 719 41.83 -16.15 -38.03
C GLU A 719 41.82 -17.51 -37.33
N THR A 720 41.25 -17.55 -36.12
CA THR A 720 41.03 -18.79 -35.36
C THR A 720 39.54 -19.11 -35.23
N ARG A 721 39.17 -20.37 -35.45
CA ARG A 721 37.80 -20.88 -35.29
C ARG A 721 37.79 -22.23 -34.60
N GLY A 722 36.90 -22.46 -33.66
CA GLY A 722 36.77 -23.75 -32.97
C GLY A 722 36.14 -23.58 -31.59
N GLY A 723 36.12 -24.65 -30.80
CA GLY A 723 35.67 -24.60 -29.41
C GLY A 723 36.82 -24.74 -28.42
N LEU A 724 36.73 -24.05 -27.30
CA LEU A 724 37.58 -24.20 -26.11
C LEU A 724 36.68 -24.52 -24.91
N GLU A 725 36.68 -25.79 -24.51
CA GLU A 725 35.92 -26.27 -23.35
C GLU A 725 36.82 -26.25 -22.13
N ILE A 726 36.54 -25.36 -21.19
CA ILE A 726 37.23 -25.26 -19.92
C ILE A 726 36.43 -26.11 -18.93
N HIS A 727 36.95 -27.28 -18.62
CA HIS A 727 36.31 -28.22 -17.70
C HIS A 727 36.43 -27.72 -16.26
N GLN A 728 37.65 -27.32 -15.88
CA GLN A 728 37.98 -26.91 -14.52
C GLN A 728 39.07 -25.83 -14.54
N VAL A 729 38.79 -24.70 -13.91
CA VAL A 729 39.80 -23.71 -13.50
C VAL A 729 39.63 -23.45 -12.01
N ILE A 730 40.73 -23.59 -11.27
CA ILE A 730 40.81 -23.31 -9.83
C ILE A 730 41.72 -22.10 -9.65
N ILE A 731 41.20 -21.06 -8.99
CA ILE A 731 41.95 -19.84 -8.68
C ILE A 731 41.91 -19.65 -7.16
N ASP A 732 43.06 -19.68 -6.52
CA ASP A 732 43.21 -19.48 -5.07
C ASP A 732 43.78 -18.08 -4.74
N ASP A 733 44.10 -17.85 -3.46
CA ASP A 733 44.69 -16.59 -3.00
C ASP A 733 46.11 -16.33 -3.56
N GLU A 734 46.81 -17.38 -4.02
CA GLU A 734 48.16 -17.30 -4.59
C GLU A 734 48.15 -17.16 -6.13
N GLY A 735 47.02 -17.46 -6.78
CA GLY A 735 46.76 -17.24 -8.18
C GLY A 735 46.09 -18.44 -8.87
N LEU A 736 46.56 -18.79 -10.06
CA LEU A 736 46.05 -19.92 -10.84
C LEU A 736 46.64 -21.22 -10.30
N ASP A 737 45.81 -22.12 -9.79
CA ASP A 737 46.24 -23.39 -9.20
C ASP A 737 46.13 -24.55 -10.22
N ARG A 738 44.99 -24.64 -10.93
CA ARG A 738 44.75 -25.68 -11.92
C ARG A 738 43.91 -25.20 -13.10
N VAL A 739 44.22 -25.70 -14.30
CA VAL A 739 43.46 -25.50 -15.54
C VAL A 739 43.34 -26.81 -16.31
N GLU A 740 42.12 -27.23 -16.61
CA GLU A 740 41.80 -28.36 -17.48
C GLU A 740 40.93 -27.88 -18.65
N ALA A 741 41.48 -27.95 -19.87
CA ALA A 741 40.84 -27.44 -21.06
C ALA A 741 40.93 -28.42 -22.24
N GLU A 742 39.83 -28.57 -22.99
CA GLU A 742 39.75 -29.33 -24.22
C GLU A 742 39.61 -28.41 -25.44
N LEU A 743 40.52 -28.61 -26.40
CA LEU A 743 40.47 -27.98 -27.70
C LEU A 743 39.56 -28.79 -28.64
N GLN A 744 38.45 -28.19 -29.07
CA GLN A 744 37.50 -28.80 -29.99
C GLN A 744 37.67 -28.26 -31.42
N ARG A 745 38.51 -28.95 -32.20
CA ARG A 745 38.75 -28.66 -33.63
C ARG A 745 39.10 -27.19 -33.89
N VAL A 746 40.04 -26.66 -33.11
CA VAL A 746 40.54 -25.30 -33.27
C VAL A 746 41.35 -25.22 -34.56
N ALA A 747 40.85 -24.49 -35.55
CA ALA A 747 41.53 -24.23 -36.82
C ALA A 747 42.06 -22.80 -36.81
N ILE A 748 43.37 -22.66 -36.99
CA ILE A 748 44.10 -21.40 -37.08
C ILE A 748 44.53 -21.24 -38.53
N SER A 749 44.12 -20.15 -39.17
CA SER A 749 44.58 -19.74 -40.50
C SER A 749 45.39 -18.47 -40.35
N ARG A 750 46.71 -18.61 -40.47
CA ARG A 750 47.67 -17.55 -40.24
C ARG A 750 47.76 -16.62 -41.44
N ASP A 751 48.05 -15.36 -41.19
CA ASP A 751 48.28 -14.37 -42.25
C ASP A 751 49.64 -14.59 -42.91
N HIS A 752 50.62 -15.00 -42.12
CA HIS A 752 51.95 -15.39 -42.57
C HIS A 752 51.98 -16.87 -43.00
N GLY A 753 52.65 -17.11 -44.12
CA GLY A 753 52.89 -18.44 -44.64
C GLY A 753 54.36 -18.83 -44.55
N PRO A 754 54.71 -20.03 -45.05
CA PRO A 754 56.09 -20.50 -44.98
C PRO A 754 57.09 -19.66 -45.77
N GLU A 755 56.64 -18.84 -46.73
CA GLU A 755 57.52 -17.89 -47.43
C GLU A 755 57.99 -16.74 -46.52
N ASP A 756 57.24 -16.45 -45.46
CA ASP A 756 57.51 -15.36 -44.53
C ASP A 756 58.38 -15.84 -43.35
N ASP A 757 58.05 -17.00 -42.76
CA ASP A 757 58.65 -17.48 -41.50
C ASP A 757 58.93 -18.99 -41.44
N ASN A 758 58.79 -19.71 -42.55
CA ASN A 758 58.90 -21.17 -42.65
C ASN A 758 57.88 -21.97 -41.82
N LEU A 759 56.81 -21.35 -41.32
CA LEU A 759 55.76 -22.02 -40.56
C LEU A 759 54.49 -22.27 -41.40
N PRO A 760 53.72 -23.33 -41.11
CA PRO A 760 52.48 -23.66 -41.82
C PRO A 760 51.43 -22.56 -41.70
N ARG A 761 50.76 -22.24 -42.82
CA ARG A 761 49.65 -21.27 -42.80
C ARG A 761 48.41 -21.80 -42.08
N ASN A 762 48.09 -23.08 -42.27
CA ASN A 762 46.90 -23.71 -41.69
C ASN A 762 47.32 -24.71 -40.61
N ILE A 763 46.80 -24.51 -39.41
CA ILE A 763 47.06 -25.37 -38.25
C ILE A 763 45.71 -25.79 -37.66
N THR A 764 45.55 -27.06 -37.31
CA THR A 764 44.38 -27.54 -36.58
C THR A 764 44.81 -28.17 -35.27
N ALA A 765 44.21 -27.80 -34.14
CA ALA A 765 44.48 -28.35 -32.82
C ALA A 765 43.22 -29.03 -32.26
N SER A 766 43.40 -30.18 -31.61
CA SER A 766 42.34 -30.84 -30.84
C SER A 766 42.90 -31.74 -29.75
N GLY A 767 42.24 -31.82 -28.60
CA GLY A 767 42.62 -32.66 -27.47
C GLY A 767 42.69 -31.87 -26.17
N GLU A 768 43.02 -32.56 -25.09
CA GLU A 768 42.91 -32.04 -23.72
C GLU A 768 44.29 -31.65 -23.17
N VAL A 769 44.32 -30.52 -22.50
CA VAL A 769 45.48 -29.90 -21.88
C VAL A 769 45.14 -29.67 -20.41
N ILE A 770 45.98 -30.19 -19.53
CA ILE A 770 45.87 -30.00 -18.09
C ILE A 770 47.14 -29.34 -17.62
N TRP A 771 46.99 -28.25 -16.88
CA TRP A 771 48.06 -27.63 -16.15
C TRP A 771 47.68 -27.59 -14.68
N ASP A 772 48.61 -27.98 -13.82
CA ASP A 772 48.44 -28.04 -12.38
C ASP A 772 49.72 -27.50 -11.74
N ALA A 773 49.59 -26.66 -10.70
CA ALA A 773 50.72 -26.02 -10.05
C ALA A 773 51.68 -27.03 -9.38
N ASP A 774 51.16 -28.17 -8.91
CA ASP A 774 51.93 -29.21 -8.23
C ASP A 774 52.40 -30.30 -9.20
N ASP A 775 51.54 -30.73 -10.13
CA ASP A 775 51.81 -31.85 -11.04
C ASP A 775 52.46 -31.41 -12.38
N GLY A 776 52.27 -30.17 -12.81
CA GLY A 776 52.80 -29.61 -14.06
C GLY A 776 51.84 -29.71 -15.25
N LEU A 777 52.38 -29.83 -16.47
CA LEU A 777 51.61 -29.83 -17.72
C LEU A 777 51.40 -31.27 -18.22
N ASP A 778 50.16 -31.75 -18.33
CA ASP A 778 49.79 -33.02 -18.96
C ASP A 778 49.00 -32.78 -20.27
N LEU A 779 49.42 -33.44 -21.34
CA LEU A 779 48.76 -33.41 -22.64
C LEU A 779 48.08 -34.75 -22.89
N ARG A 780 46.75 -34.75 -22.99
CA ARG A 780 45.95 -35.97 -23.19
C ARG A 780 45.48 -36.08 -24.63
N GLY A 781 46.34 -36.67 -25.47
CA GLY A 781 45.98 -37.00 -26.84
C GLY A 781 45.86 -35.80 -27.78
N VAL A 782 46.53 -34.69 -27.46
CA VAL A 782 46.58 -33.47 -28.26
C VAL A 782 47.07 -33.78 -29.68
N ARG A 783 46.36 -33.27 -30.68
CA ARG A 783 46.64 -33.45 -32.10
C ARG A 783 46.82 -32.09 -32.74
N PHE A 784 47.95 -31.88 -33.37
CA PHE A 784 48.25 -30.75 -34.23
C PHE A 784 48.27 -31.23 -35.68
N GLY A 785 47.40 -30.70 -36.53
CA GLY A 785 47.32 -31.00 -37.95
C GLY A 785 47.80 -29.82 -38.77
N VAL A 786 48.43 -30.12 -39.89
CA VAL A 786 48.82 -29.18 -40.94
C VAL A 786 48.47 -29.78 -42.29
N ASP A 787 48.61 -29.04 -43.38
CA ASP A 787 48.30 -29.56 -44.70
C ASP A 787 49.10 -30.84 -45.01
N GLY A 788 48.43 -31.99 -45.15
CA GLY A 788 49.06 -33.26 -45.49
C GLY A 788 49.67 -34.08 -44.35
N GLY A 789 49.68 -33.57 -43.11
CA GLY A 789 50.23 -34.31 -41.95
C GLY A 789 49.65 -33.90 -40.58
N GLN A 790 49.92 -34.73 -39.58
CA GLN A 790 49.48 -34.54 -38.20
C GLN A 790 50.54 -35.02 -37.20
N LEU A 791 50.58 -34.38 -36.05
CA LEU A 791 51.35 -34.71 -34.87
C LEU A 791 50.38 -34.99 -33.73
N ARG A 792 50.49 -36.15 -33.09
CA ARG A 792 49.75 -36.50 -31.88
C ARG A 792 50.73 -36.59 -30.72
N ILE A 793 50.47 -35.90 -29.62
CA ILE A 793 51.29 -35.92 -28.41
C ILE A 793 50.43 -36.43 -27.25
N SER A 794 51.00 -37.24 -26.37
CA SER A 794 50.37 -37.64 -25.11
C SER A 794 51.42 -37.87 -24.03
N GLY A 795 51.35 -37.16 -22.93
CA GLY A 795 52.32 -37.18 -21.82
C GLY A 795 52.52 -35.77 -21.23
N GLY A 796 53.37 -35.66 -20.23
CA GLY A 796 53.49 -34.43 -19.46
C GLY A 796 54.91 -33.97 -19.13
N ILE A 797 54.97 -32.83 -18.46
CA ILE A 797 56.15 -32.15 -17.95
C ILE A 797 55.85 -31.78 -16.50
N ASP A 798 56.79 -32.01 -15.59
CA ASP A 798 56.63 -31.67 -14.18
C ASP A 798 56.50 -30.15 -13.93
N ALA A 799 55.99 -29.77 -12.75
CA ALA A 799 55.77 -28.37 -12.39
C ALA A 799 57.01 -27.46 -12.49
N ASN A 800 58.21 -28.01 -12.29
CA ASN A 800 59.46 -27.26 -12.40
C ASN A 800 60.00 -27.14 -13.84
N PHE A 801 59.32 -27.77 -14.81
CA PHE A 801 59.78 -27.85 -16.20
C PHE A 801 61.20 -28.42 -16.34
N GLU A 802 61.55 -29.42 -15.52
CA GLU A 802 62.86 -30.08 -15.51
C GLU A 802 62.79 -31.51 -16.05
N GLN A 803 61.67 -32.19 -15.84
CA GLN A 803 61.48 -33.61 -16.14
C GLN A 803 60.29 -33.84 -17.06
N LEU A 804 60.53 -34.60 -18.13
CA LEU A 804 59.52 -35.08 -19.05
C LEU A 804 58.99 -36.43 -18.55
N ASP A 805 57.68 -36.50 -18.31
CA ASP A 805 56.98 -37.75 -18.08
C ASP A 805 56.96 -38.61 -19.34
N PRO A 806 56.61 -39.92 -19.22
CA PRO A 806 56.48 -40.80 -20.37
C PRO A 806 55.57 -40.22 -21.46
N THR A 807 56.20 -39.58 -22.44
CA THR A 807 55.53 -38.82 -23.48
C THR A 807 55.65 -39.57 -24.79
N SER A 808 54.53 -39.84 -25.42
CA SER A 808 54.43 -40.42 -26.75
C SER A 808 54.12 -39.32 -27.76
N ALA A 809 54.87 -39.30 -28.86
CA ALA A 809 54.67 -38.44 -30.00
C ALA A 809 54.55 -39.30 -31.27
N SER A 810 53.48 -39.09 -32.04
CA SER A 810 53.23 -39.77 -33.31
C SER A 810 53.05 -38.74 -34.42
N VAL A 811 54.00 -38.67 -35.34
CA VAL A 811 53.90 -37.86 -36.56
C VAL A 811 53.44 -38.76 -37.70
N ARG A 812 52.37 -38.37 -38.39
CA ARG A 812 51.90 -39.04 -39.60
C ARG A 812 51.73 -38.04 -40.73
N VAL A 813 52.35 -38.33 -41.87
CA VAL A 813 52.25 -37.55 -43.09
C VAL A 813 51.79 -38.49 -44.20
N ASP A 814 50.55 -38.29 -44.63
CA ASP A 814 49.92 -39.12 -45.68
C ASP A 814 50.13 -38.52 -47.08
N ASN A 815 50.44 -37.23 -47.16
CA ASN A 815 50.75 -36.49 -48.38
C ASN A 815 51.98 -35.59 -48.16
N GLY A 816 53.16 -36.14 -48.41
CA GLY A 816 54.44 -35.44 -48.20
C GLY A 816 54.63 -34.20 -49.08
N GLU A 817 54.03 -34.14 -50.27
CA GLU A 817 54.07 -32.93 -51.11
C GLU A 817 53.31 -31.77 -50.46
N ALA A 818 52.11 -32.02 -49.94
CA ALA A 818 51.32 -31.01 -49.24
C ALA A 818 52.00 -30.58 -47.93
N PHE A 819 52.52 -31.55 -47.16
CA PHE A 819 53.22 -31.29 -45.90
C PHE A 819 54.47 -30.45 -46.08
N LEU A 820 55.37 -30.84 -46.99
CA LEU A 820 56.60 -30.08 -47.22
C LEU A 820 56.31 -28.69 -47.78
N ARG A 821 55.30 -28.55 -48.66
CA ARG A 821 54.84 -27.25 -49.14
C ARG A 821 54.33 -26.37 -47.99
N ALA A 822 53.67 -26.93 -46.98
CA ALA A 822 53.22 -26.18 -45.82
C ALA A 822 54.37 -25.54 -45.03
N PHE A 823 55.57 -26.12 -45.08
CA PHE A 823 56.79 -25.56 -44.47
C PHE A 823 57.72 -24.86 -45.49
N GLY A 824 57.28 -24.63 -46.73
CA GLY A 824 58.11 -23.98 -47.77
C GLY A 824 59.24 -24.86 -48.29
N LEU A 825 59.22 -26.16 -47.98
CA LEU A 825 60.25 -27.12 -48.37
C LEU A 825 59.90 -27.79 -49.70
N PRO A 826 60.91 -28.12 -50.54
CA PRO A 826 60.68 -28.88 -51.75
C PRO A 826 60.25 -30.32 -51.43
N ARG A 827 59.52 -30.96 -52.34
CA ARG A 827 59.11 -32.37 -52.19
C ARG A 827 60.34 -33.26 -51.96
N TRP A 828 60.33 -33.97 -50.84
CA TRP A 828 61.42 -34.81 -50.38
C TRP A 828 60.96 -36.22 -49.98
N PHE A 829 59.72 -36.43 -49.54
CA PHE A 829 59.15 -37.76 -49.31
C PHE A 829 57.67 -37.80 -49.69
N ASP A 830 57.10 -39.00 -49.85
CA ASP A 830 55.68 -39.19 -50.16
C ASP A 830 54.85 -39.47 -48.91
N ARG A 831 55.36 -40.32 -48.00
CA ARG A 831 54.75 -40.60 -46.69
C ARG A 831 55.79 -40.73 -45.60
N LEU A 832 55.43 -40.29 -44.39
CA LEU A 832 56.26 -40.38 -43.19
C LEU A 832 55.39 -40.80 -42.01
N ALA A 833 55.83 -41.80 -41.26
CA ALA A 833 55.24 -42.16 -39.98
C ALA A 833 56.38 -42.30 -38.95
N ILE A 834 56.32 -41.49 -37.90
CA ILE A 834 57.25 -41.55 -36.77
C ILE A 834 56.40 -41.79 -35.53
N ASP A 835 56.67 -42.87 -34.81
CA ASP A 835 56.11 -43.10 -33.48
C ASP A 835 57.29 -43.10 -32.51
N PHE A 836 57.28 -42.25 -31.50
CA PHE A 836 58.40 -42.08 -30.59
C PHE A 836 57.91 -41.88 -29.15
N SER A 837 58.62 -42.44 -28.17
CA SER A 837 58.35 -42.24 -26.75
C SER A 837 59.60 -41.72 -26.05
N LEU A 838 59.47 -40.65 -25.29
CA LEU A 838 60.51 -39.97 -24.51
C LEU A 838 60.15 -40.00 -23.01
N ALA A 839 61.16 -40.02 -22.14
CA ALA A 839 61.02 -39.79 -20.70
C ALA A 839 62.35 -39.32 -20.10
N GLY A 840 62.31 -38.66 -18.95
CA GLY A 840 63.47 -38.22 -18.17
C GLY A 840 63.74 -36.71 -18.32
N PRO A 841 64.93 -36.23 -17.88
CA PRO A 841 65.25 -34.80 -17.85
C PRO A 841 65.09 -34.14 -19.23
N ILE A 842 64.49 -32.95 -19.29
CA ILE A 842 64.22 -32.22 -20.55
C ILE A 842 65.53 -31.90 -21.29
N ASP A 843 66.61 -31.65 -20.55
CA ASP A 843 67.94 -31.39 -21.11
C ASP A 843 68.59 -32.66 -21.73
N ASN A 844 68.12 -33.86 -21.39
CA ASN A 844 68.67 -35.11 -21.88
C ASN A 844 67.66 -36.27 -21.82
N PRO A 845 66.56 -36.20 -22.58
CA PRO A 845 65.53 -37.21 -22.51
C PRO A 845 66.04 -38.52 -23.11
N ARG A 846 65.44 -39.63 -22.68
CA ARG A 846 65.71 -40.96 -23.26
C ARG A 846 64.47 -41.47 -23.91
N GLY A 847 64.64 -42.12 -25.05
CA GLY A 847 63.47 -42.61 -25.77
C GLY A 847 63.76 -43.64 -26.83
N ALA A 848 62.70 -44.24 -27.31
CA ALA A 848 62.72 -45.18 -28.42
C ALA A 848 61.46 -45.04 -29.27
N GLY A 849 61.56 -45.47 -30.51
CA GLY A 849 60.47 -45.35 -31.46
C GLY A 849 60.66 -46.15 -32.73
N SER A 850 59.81 -45.87 -33.71
CA SER A 850 59.89 -46.42 -35.06
C SER A 850 59.69 -45.34 -36.10
N LEU A 851 60.37 -45.49 -37.23
CA LEU A 851 60.30 -44.61 -38.39
C LEU A 851 59.93 -45.44 -39.61
N SER A 852 58.92 -45.00 -40.34
CA SER A 852 58.62 -45.48 -41.68
C SER A 852 58.57 -44.33 -42.67
N VAL A 853 59.25 -44.45 -43.80
CA VAL A 853 59.34 -43.41 -44.83
C VAL A 853 59.20 -44.05 -46.20
N ALA A 854 58.31 -43.52 -47.03
CA ALA A 854 58.14 -43.96 -48.41
C ALA A 854 58.47 -42.84 -49.40
N GLY A 855 59.14 -43.20 -50.50
CA GLY A 855 59.42 -42.29 -51.61
C GLY A 855 60.33 -41.11 -51.24
N ALA A 856 61.34 -41.34 -50.38
CA ALA A 856 62.23 -40.28 -49.91
C ALA A 856 63.40 -39.98 -50.88
N GLY A 857 63.75 -38.72 -51.08
CA GLY A 857 64.86 -38.26 -51.93
C GLY A 857 64.45 -37.83 -53.34
N THR A 858 65.39 -37.23 -54.08
CA THR A 858 65.20 -36.81 -55.49
C THR A 858 66.30 -37.41 -56.37
N GLY A 859 65.94 -37.79 -57.60
CA GLY A 859 66.89 -38.32 -58.60
C GLY A 859 67.44 -39.72 -58.27
N ALA A 860 68.68 -39.98 -58.69
CA ALA A 860 69.34 -41.29 -58.60
C ALA A 860 69.82 -41.66 -57.17
N LEU A 861 69.26 -41.06 -56.12
CA LEU A 861 69.53 -41.31 -54.70
C LEU A 861 68.24 -41.52 -53.89
N ALA A 862 67.10 -41.72 -54.58
CA ALA A 862 65.83 -41.97 -53.91
C ALA A 862 65.84 -43.30 -53.15
N VAL A 863 65.34 -43.26 -51.93
CA VAL A 863 65.06 -44.38 -51.05
C VAL A 863 63.62 -44.83 -51.35
N ASP A 864 63.47 -46.07 -51.80
CA ASP A 864 62.18 -46.60 -52.24
C ASP A 864 61.23 -46.76 -51.03
N ASP A 865 61.71 -47.38 -49.96
CA ASP A 865 60.95 -47.62 -48.73
C ASP A 865 61.89 -47.89 -47.52
N ILE A 866 61.63 -47.22 -46.40
CA ILE A 866 62.14 -47.54 -45.06
C ILE A 866 60.93 -47.99 -44.25
N GLN A 867 60.83 -49.26 -43.89
CA GLN A 867 59.76 -49.76 -43.03
C GLN A 867 60.28 -50.04 -41.62
N ALA A 868 59.60 -49.49 -40.61
CA ALA A 868 59.81 -49.77 -39.19
C ALA A 868 61.28 -49.73 -38.73
N ALA A 869 62.04 -48.73 -39.17
CA ALA A 869 63.37 -48.47 -38.65
C ALA A 869 63.27 -48.14 -37.15
N SER A 870 64.04 -48.85 -36.30
CA SER A 870 64.07 -48.57 -34.87
C SER A 870 64.80 -47.25 -34.61
N LEU A 871 64.14 -46.36 -33.88
CA LEU A 871 64.71 -45.12 -33.37
C LEU A 871 65.09 -45.32 -31.90
N ARG A 872 66.25 -44.80 -31.48
CA ARG A 872 66.63 -44.73 -30.06
C ARG A 872 67.37 -43.43 -29.80
N PHE A 873 66.89 -42.66 -28.84
CA PHE A 873 67.46 -41.38 -28.44
C PHE A 873 68.09 -41.51 -27.05
N GLU A 874 69.41 -41.30 -26.98
CA GLU A 874 70.16 -41.32 -25.72
C GLU A 874 71.32 -40.33 -25.78
N ARG A 875 71.54 -39.58 -24.69
CA ARG A 875 72.68 -38.66 -24.54
C ARG A 875 72.78 -37.64 -25.68
N GLY A 876 71.64 -37.07 -26.07
CA GLY A 876 71.57 -36.10 -27.17
C GLY A 876 71.78 -36.68 -28.57
N THR A 877 71.86 -38.01 -28.73
CA THR A 877 72.08 -38.67 -30.03
C THR A 877 70.87 -39.52 -30.42
N LEU A 878 70.29 -39.26 -31.59
CA LEU A 878 69.28 -40.08 -32.23
C LEU A 878 69.94 -41.15 -33.11
N SER A 879 69.84 -42.41 -32.70
CA SER A 879 70.26 -43.56 -33.50
C SER A 879 69.08 -44.11 -34.30
N VAL A 880 69.26 -44.22 -35.62
CA VAL A 880 68.30 -44.77 -36.57
C VAL A 880 68.88 -46.07 -37.12
N ARG A 881 68.19 -47.19 -36.89
CA ARG A 881 68.64 -48.51 -37.36
C ARG A 881 67.53 -49.22 -38.11
N SER A 882 67.81 -49.70 -39.31
CA SER A 882 66.90 -50.57 -40.08
C SER A 882 67.65 -51.79 -40.60
N PRO A 883 67.09 -53.00 -40.48
CA PRO A 883 67.71 -54.22 -40.99
C PRO A 883 67.73 -54.27 -42.52
N SER A 884 66.86 -53.51 -43.20
CA SER A 884 66.78 -53.45 -44.66
C SER A 884 66.15 -52.14 -45.11
N VAL A 885 66.86 -51.38 -45.92
CA VAL A 885 66.41 -50.18 -46.61
C VAL A 885 66.61 -50.37 -48.11
N GLY A 886 65.58 -50.04 -48.90
CA GLY A 886 65.66 -50.04 -50.35
C GLY A 886 66.29 -48.76 -50.87
N MET A 887 67.50 -48.82 -51.42
CA MET A 887 68.14 -47.71 -52.13
C MET A 887 68.65 -48.20 -53.48
N LEU A 888 68.35 -47.48 -54.56
CA LEU A 888 68.90 -47.76 -55.90
C LEU A 888 68.58 -49.17 -56.43
N GLY A 889 67.43 -49.73 -56.06
CA GLY A 889 67.05 -51.11 -56.40
C GLY A 889 67.82 -52.20 -55.64
N GLY A 890 68.69 -51.85 -54.69
CA GLY A 890 69.37 -52.75 -53.75
C GLY A 890 68.80 -52.65 -52.33
N HIS A 891 68.92 -53.72 -51.54
CA HIS A 891 68.47 -53.76 -50.14
C HIS A 891 69.68 -53.97 -49.21
N GLY A 892 69.80 -53.16 -48.16
CA GLY A 892 70.89 -53.28 -47.19
C GLY A 892 70.56 -52.64 -45.83
N PRO A 893 71.31 -52.94 -44.77
CA PRO A 893 71.06 -52.36 -43.45
C PRO A 893 71.43 -50.88 -43.40
N LEU A 894 70.64 -50.09 -42.66
CA LEU A 894 70.90 -48.68 -42.35
C LEU A 894 71.25 -48.56 -40.87
N ALA A 895 72.34 -47.88 -40.56
CA ALA A 895 72.68 -47.44 -39.21
C ALA A 895 73.21 -46.00 -39.29
N ALA A 896 72.45 -45.06 -38.77
CA ALA A 896 72.81 -43.66 -38.69
C ALA A 896 72.74 -43.19 -37.23
N GLU A 897 73.66 -42.32 -36.84
CA GLU A 897 73.66 -41.66 -35.54
C GLU A 897 73.69 -40.16 -35.81
N ILE A 898 72.68 -39.45 -35.31
CA ILE A 898 72.46 -38.02 -35.52
C ILE A 898 72.57 -37.37 -34.15
N GLY A 899 73.60 -36.55 -33.93
CA GLY A 899 73.63 -35.67 -32.76
C GLY A 899 72.55 -34.62 -32.91
N LEU A 900 71.68 -34.47 -31.92
CA LEU A 900 70.65 -33.43 -31.89
C LEU A 900 70.89 -32.43 -30.75
N LEU A 901 71.47 -32.88 -29.63
CA LEU A 901 71.73 -32.03 -28.46
C LEU A 901 73.21 -32.07 -28.05
N ALA A 902 73.77 -30.91 -27.72
CA ALA A 902 75.04 -30.77 -27.04
C ALA A 902 74.85 -30.00 -25.72
N ASN A 903 75.16 -30.64 -24.59
CA ASN A 903 74.96 -30.08 -23.24
C ASN A 903 73.53 -29.56 -23.01
N GLY A 904 72.52 -30.30 -23.48
CA GLY A 904 71.10 -29.93 -23.32
C GLY A 904 70.61 -28.80 -24.21
N LYS A 905 71.42 -28.33 -25.16
CA LYS A 905 70.99 -27.34 -26.16
C LYS A 905 70.93 -27.98 -27.56
N PRO A 906 69.94 -27.60 -28.40
CA PRO A 906 69.94 -27.98 -29.80
C PRO A 906 71.24 -27.51 -30.46
N LEU A 907 71.79 -28.36 -31.33
CA LEU A 907 72.93 -27.98 -32.16
C LEU A 907 72.48 -26.86 -33.13
N GLU A 908 73.37 -25.91 -33.42
CA GLU A 908 73.06 -24.75 -34.29
C GLU A 908 72.83 -25.12 -35.77
N ASP A 909 73.04 -26.40 -36.15
CA ASP A 909 73.03 -26.90 -37.53
C ASP A 909 71.78 -27.74 -37.87
#